data_AF-A0A2T5DG71-F1
#
_entry.id   AF-A0A2T5DG71-F1
#
_cell.length_a   1.000
_cell.length_b   1.000
_cell.length_c   1.000
_cell.angle_alpha   90.00
_cell.angle_beta   90.00
_cell.angle_gamma   90.00
#
_symmetry.space_group_name_H-M   'P 1'
#
loop_
_entity.id
_entity.type
_entity.pdbx_description
1 polymer ?
#
loop_
_entity_poly.entity_id
_entity_poly.type
_entity_poly.pdbx_seq_one_letter_code
_entity_poly.pdbx_strand_id
1 'polypeptide(L)'
;MNARDDAVFRVNNFFARNGSKVSMDLQAKLAQISGVLPVVQITDEDTTVSINTTSTSSGRYGGVIRLDSNESLIEVNNGASLKIEAPQTSALLYDTATNSRILVDNGSKMELYSSLLDGNDATVRFYGAASRGSRFDIDNNSTVIIEAEEGAAPAVRFRADGQFFVKGNSKLQMYNGGNGSPNNSANQGIEFANDGGVFDLSGVGTEVNIVSDFGPAIGGNSSMEINVREGTSFTAIGRSSTASGAIFNGSTSNITIDNPLFFDFKNTRPNGGNIYNVSSSSIFDLKNSNFAAWANGSNFDLEAEKYWNMVDFELTGSNFNTIRKTSDPESFNTSTFGPAGMTAYSRISANNARAVVDELRVPTNADKSIFGHVSIPEGSDYRSAFGGEVELEIEIERLTGEKETHRAITKVDSIYGEEDREGIFEVKLPNLLNEGDRISVLSAFRGVGEVGVPSLPEDIKIDSVVVFPIIPPKPAEFPLNTIGKTATHVQGYVENKEVEITATHNGQIFDTSDVTIDNEGNFILDLSDLTLKEDDEIQVFLRDAEGSAEAAGVINPPETNNVRGNINPAAELTFHDVTFEPATTLIVEDVGPFSPVDPLVPELEVEPENKPELPENQGQLSIDFISSFNFGSQAISVHEQTYYAQPQRLLNEDGTVKENEERPNYVQISDRRPDNERSGWQLSVTQNGQFSNRNGHELLGSEIQLSNQQLATAQGGNSPELQEESMQRILPNTKQILLQADEESGTGTWIYRFGDAETADKSVGLYVPKGTNPEAKEYSTTLTWELSSVPGN
;
A
#
# COMPACT_ATOMS: atom_id res chain seq x y z
N MET A 1 -59.02 -3.90 -14.56
CA MET A 1 -60.48 -4.17 -14.74
C MET A 1 -60.81 -5.36 -13.87
N ASN A 2 -61.82 -5.31 -12.99
CA ASN A 2 -62.20 -6.47 -12.15
C ASN A 2 -63.25 -7.32 -12.87
N ALA A 3 -62.87 -8.51 -13.36
CA ALA A 3 -63.75 -9.46 -14.03
C ALA A 3 -63.91 -10.75 -13.20
N ARG A 4 -65.13 -11.33 -13.16
CA ARG A 4 -65.48 -12.56 -12.40
C ARG A 4 -64.83 -13.82 -13.00
N ASP A 5 -64.72 -14.88 -12.20
CA ASP A 5 -63.99 -16.15 -12.41
C ASP A 5 -64.09 -16.85 -13.80
N ASP A 6 -65.13 -16.57 -14.61
CA ASP A 6 -65.33 -17.17 -15.94
C ASP A 6 -65.24 -16.18 -17.12
N ALA A 7 -64.89 -14.91 -16.86
CA ALA A 7 -64.84 -13.89 -17.91
C ALA A 7 -63.55 -14.02 -18.75
N VAL A 8 -63.68 -14.55 -19.96
CA VAL A 8 -62.60 -14.57 -20.97
C VAL A 8 -62.74 -13.34 -21.87
N PHE A 9 -61.75 -12.44 -21.89
CA PHE A 9 -61.68 -11.39 -22.91
C PHE A 9 -61.27 -12.02 -24.24
N ARG A 10 -62.09 -11.88 -25.28
CA ARG A 10 -61.78 -12.40 -26.62
C ARG A 10 -61.50 -11.25 -27.56
N VAL A 11 -60.28 -11.20 -28.09
CA VAL A 11 -59.87 -10.23 -29.11
C VAL A 11 -59.11 -10.95 -30.22
N ASN A 12 -59.07 -10.34 -31.40
CA ASN A 12 -58.25 -10.88 -32.50
C ASN A 12 -56.79 -10.44 -32.38
N ASN A 13 -56.55 -9.21 -31.91
CA ASN A 13 -55.22 -8.63 -31.73
C ASN A 13 -55.21 -7.71 -30.50
N PHE A 14 -54.03 -7.52 -29.91
CA PHE A 14 -53.77 -6.56 -28.85
C PHE A 14 -52.59 -5.67 -29.24
N PHE A 15 -52.74 -4.36 -29.11
CA PHE A 15 -51.71 -3.37 -29.44
C PHE A 15 -51.54 -2.37 -28.29
N ALA A 16 -50.31 -2.22 -27.79
CA ALA A 16 -49.90 -1.14 -26.90
C ALA A 16 -48.72 -0.41 -27.56
N ARG A 17 -48.82 0.91 -27.72
CA ARG A 17 -47.88 1.74 -28.51
C ARG A 17 -47.75 3.16 -27.95
N ASN A 18 -46.77 3.92 -28.43
CA ASN A 18 -46.61 5.36 -28.17
C ASN A 18 -46.62 5.75 -26.68
N GLY A 19 -45.81 5.08 -25.85
CA GLY A 19 -45.69 5.40 -24.42
C GLY A 19 -46.91 4.98 -23.57
N SER A 20 -47.74 4.05 -24.08
CA SER A 20 -48.93 3.59 -23.37
C SER A 20 -48.56 2.81 -22.10
N LYS A 21 -49.22 3.08 -20.98
CA LYS A 21 -49.05 2.35 -19.71
C LYS A 21 -50.31 1.57 -19.39
N VAL A 22 -50.26 0.25 -19.50
CA VAL A 22 -51.39 -0.65 -19.32
C VAL A 22 -51.12 -1.55 -18.12
N SER A 23 -52.01 -1.52 -17.13
CA SER A 23 -51.95 -2.40 -15.96
C SER A 23 -53.27 -3.14 -15.80
N MET A 24 -53.21 -4.45 -15.60
CA MET A 24 -54.38 -5.32 -15.51
C MET A 24 -54.25 -6.31 -14.35
N ASP A 25 -55.07 -6.13 -13.31
CA ASP A 25 -55.27 -7.12 -12.26
C ASP A 25 -56.53 -7.94 -12.54
N LEU A 26 -56.38 -9.26 -12.61
CA LEU A 26 -57.42 -10.16 -13.10
C LEU A 26 -57.69 -11.29 -12.11
N GLN A 27 -58.97 -11.54 -11.81
CA GLN A 27 -59.36 -12.73 -11.04
C GLN A 27 -59.48 -13.99 -11.94
N ALA A 28 -59.52 -13.79 -13.26
CA ALA A 28 -59.60 -14.81 -14.30
C ALA A 28 -58.44 -14.66 -15.31
N LYS A 29 -58.47 -15.40 -16.43
CA LYS A 29 -57.49 -15.23 -17.52
C LYS A 29 -57.70 -13.92 -18.24
N LEU A 30 -56.61 -13.33 -18.76
CA LEU A 30 -56.72 -12.11 -19.53
C LEU A 30 -57.46 -12.36 -20.82
N ALA A 31 -56.87 -13.14 -21.74
CA ALA A 31 -57.37 -13.18 -23.10
C ALA A 31 -57.20 -14.53 -23.79
N GLN A 32 -58.28 -15.01 -24.40
CA GLN A 32 -58.20 -15.97 -25.49
C GLN A 32 -58.16 -15.16 -26.79
N ILE A 33 -57.02 -15.18 -27.46
CA ILE A 33 -56.81 -14.47 -28.72
C ILE A 33 -56.79 -15.50 -29.85
N SER A 34 -57.73 -15.37 -30.78
CA SER A 34 -57.98 -16.33 -31.85
C SER A 34 -58.19 -15.60 -33.17
N GLY A 35 -57.75 -16.18 -34.29
CA GLY A 35 -57.84 -15.56 -35.60
C GLY A 35 -56.98 -16.31 -36.63
N VAL A 36 -56.81 -15.73 -37.82
CA VAL A 36 -55.91 -16.31 -38.85
C VAL A 36 -54.44 -16.07 -38.48
N LEU A 37 -54.13 -14.94 -37.83
CA LEU A 37 -52.81 -14.52 -37.35
C LEU A 37 -52.96 -13.57 -36.14
N PRO A 38 -53.31 -14.05 -34.94
CA PRO A 38 -53.40 -13.19 -33.78
C PRO A 38 -52.04 -12.61 -33.38
N VAL A 39 -52.03 -11.31 -33.14
CA VAL A 39 -50.84 -10.54 -32.75
C VAL A 39 -51.07 -9.85 -31.41
N VAL A 40 -50.12 -10.02 -30.50
CA VAL A 40 -49.93 -9.18 -29.31
C VAL A 40 -48.68 -8.37 -29.56
N GLN A 41 -48.81 -7.06 -29.78
CA GLN A 41 -47.66 -6.20 -30.04
C GLN A 41 -47.60 -5.07 -29.02
N ILE A 42 -46.43 -4.93 -28.42
CA ILE A 42 -46.10 -3.93 -27.41
C ILE A 42 -44.83 -3.25 -27.92
N THR A 43 -44.93 -2.00 -28.37
CA THR A 43 -43.81 -1.31 -29.05
C THR A 43 -43.69 0.13 -28.60
N ASP A 44 -42.52 0.70 -28.87
CA ASP A 44 -42.12 2.09 -28.67
C ASP A 44 -41.69 2.35 -27.23
N GLU A 45 -40.69 3.24 -27.08
CA GLU A 45 -40.12 3.61 -25.79
C GLU A 45 -41.22 4.03 -24.80
N ASP A 46 -40.97 3.78 -23.52
CA ASP A 46 -41.90 4.04 -22.40
C ASP A 46 -43.25 3.29 -22.44
N THR A 47 -43.49 2.43 -23.44
CA THR A 47 -44.69 1.59 -23.47
C THR A 47 -44.55 0.41 -22.53
N THR A 48 -45.46 0.28 -21.57
CA THR A 48 -45.45 -0.79 -20.57
C THR A 48 -46.79 -1.51 -20.48
N VAL A 49 -46.73 -2.83 -20.38
CA VAL A 49 -47.89 -3.69 -20.12
C VAL A 49 -47.57 -4.58 -18.93
N SER A 50 -48.35 -4.48 -17.87
CA SER A 50 -48.24 -5.33 -16.67
C SER A 50 -49.56 -6.04 -16.42
N ILE A 51 -49.49 -7.37 -16.26
CA ILE A 51 -50.67 -8.21 -16.05
C ILE A 51 -50.43 -9.08 -14.82
N ASN A 52 -51.30 -8.97 -13.82
CA ASN A 52 -51.31 -9.83 -12.65
C ASN A 52 -52.59 -10.67 -12.66
N THR A 53 -52.49 -11.97 -12.39
CA THR A 53 -53.67 -12.83 -12.30
C THR A 53 -53.69 -13.67 -11.04
N THR A 54 -54.88 -13.99 -10.55
CA THR A 54 -55.10 -15.04 -9.54
C THR A 54 -55.70 -16.31 -10.13
N SER A 55 -55.71 -16.46 -11.46
CA SER A 55 -56.26 -17.64 -12.14
C SER A 55 -55.47 -18.90 -11.80
N THR A 56 -56.20 -19.97 -11.46
CA THR A 56 -55.64 -21.29 -11.13
C THR A 56 -55.83 -22.32 -12.25
N SER A 57 -56.20 -21.86 -13.44
CA SER A 57 -56.51 -22.75 -14.56
C SER A 57 -55.25 -23.40 -15.14
N SER A 58 -55.34 -24.69 -15.44
CA SER A 58 -54.22 -25.49 -15.90
C SER A 58 -54.47 -26.14 -17.27
N GLY A 59 -53.43 -26.76 -17.80
CA GLY A 59 -53.48 -27.53 -19.04
C GLY A 59 -53.85 -26.69 -20.25
N ARG A 60 -54.64 -27.29 -21.16
CA ARG A 60 -55.11 -26.64 -22.40
C ARG A 60 -55.93 -25.38 -22.16
N TYR A 61 -56.54 -25.28 -20.98
CA TYR A 61 -57.35 -24.13 -20.64
C TYR A 61 -56.55 -23.05 -19.95
N GLY A 62 -55.30 -23.27 -19.50
CA GLY A 62 -54.46 -22.29 -18.81
C GLY A 62 -54.02 -21.09 -19.67
N GLY A 63 -53.01 -20.35 -19.20
CA GLY A 63 -52.45 -19.21 -19.93
C GLY A 63 -53.12 -17.88 -19.57
N VAL A 64 -52.34 -16.88 -19.14
CA VAL A 64 -52.84 -15.50 -19.03
C VAL A 64 -53.15 -14.97 -20.43
N ILE A 65 -52.18 -15.09 -21.32
CA ILE A 65 -52.35 -14.87 -22.76
C ILE A 65 -52.38 -16.24 -23.42
N ARG A 66 -53.56 -16.62 -23.92
CA ARG A 66 -53.75 -17.85 -24.69
C ARG A 66 -53.96 -17.51 -26.17
N LEU A 67 -53.09 -18.02 -27.02
CA LEU A 67 -53.15 -17.93 -28.47
C LEU A 67 -53.68 -19.26 -29.03
N ASP A 68 -54.81 -19.18 -29.72
CA ASP A 68 -55.51 -20.33 -30.30
C ASP A 68 -55.65 -20.10 -31.82
N SER A 69 -54.53 -20.27 -32.51
CA SER A 69 -54.33 -20.16 -33.96
C SER A 69 -53.03 -20.85 -34.33
N ASN A 70 -52.99 -21.47 -35.52
CA ASN A 70 -51.80 -22.12 -36.09
C ASN A 70 -50.59 -21.17 -36.01
N GLU A 71 -50.69 -20.01 -36.64
CA GLU A 71 -49.64 -19.00 -36.64
C GLU A 71 -50.06 -17.83 -35.74
N SER A 72 -49.17 -17.41 -34.83
CA SER A 72 -49.41 -16.34 -33.85
C SER A 72 -48.12 -15.62 -33.50
N LEU A 73 -48.20 -14.33 -33.13
CA LEU A 73 -47.05 -13.51 -32.76
C LEU A 73 -47.27 -12.79 -31.42
N ILE A 74 -46.31 -12.90 -30.51
CA ILE A 74 -46.12 -11.94 -29.42
C ILE A 74 -44.84 -11.16 -29.72
N GLU A 75 -44.94 -9.84 -29.79
CA GLU A 75 -43.83 -8.94 -30.06
C GLU A 75 -43.73 -7.88 -28.96
N VAL A 76 -42.56 -7.75 -28.36
CA VAL A 76 -42.17 -6.65 -27.47
C VAL A 76 -40.94 -5.99 -28.10
N ASN A 77 -41.07 -4.75 -28.56
CA ASN A 77 -40.07 -4.13 -29.44
C ASN A 77 -39.82 -2.65 -29.11
N ASN A 78 -38.69 -2.11 -29.58
CA ASN A 78 -38.31 -0.70 -29.51
C ASN A 78 -38.37 -0.12 -28.09
N GLY A 79 -37.68 -0.73 -27.13
CA GLY A 79 -37.58 -0.25 -25.75
C GLY A 79 -38.83 -0.48 -24.89
N ALA A 80 -39.80 -1.25 -25.36
CA ALA A 80 -41.03 -1.51 -24.62
C ALA A 80 -40.89 -2.62 -23.58
N SER A 81 -41.84 -2.72 -22.64
CA SER A 81 -41.82 -3.72 -21.57
C SER A 81 -43.14 -4.48 -21.39
N LEU A 82 -43.04 -5.80 -21.23
CA LEU A 82 -44.13 -6.69 -20.83
C LEU A 82 -43.78 -7.42 -19.53
N LYS A 83 -44.65 -7.34 -18.52
CA LYS A 83 -44.57 -8.13 -17.29
C LYS A 83 -45.85 -8.93 -17.08
N ILE A 84 -45.72 -10.23 -16.82
CA ILE A 84 -46.86 -11.11 -16.47
C ILE A 84 -46.55 -11.86 -15.18
N GLU A 85 -47.37 -11.64 -14.15
CA GLU A 85 -47.37 -12.42 -12.92
C GLU A 85 -48.55 -13.40 -12.93
N ALA A 86 -48.24 -14.69 -13.04
CA ALA A 86 -49.19 -15.79 -13.17
C ALA A 86 -48.89 -16.92 -12.16
N PRO A 87 -49.14 -16.72 -10.85
CA PRO A 87 -48.65 -17.63 -9.81
C PRO A 87 -49.12 -19.09 -9.93
N GLN A 88 -50.29 -19.36 -10.50
CA GLN A 88 -50.90 -20.70 -10.57
C GLN A 88 -51.37 -21.10 -11.98
N THR A 89 -50.83 -20.46 -13.03
CA THR A 89 -51.15 -20.78 -14.42
C THR A 89 -50.00 -20.34 -15.33
N SER A 90 -49.91 -20.89 -16.55
CA SER A 90 -48.96 -20.40 -17.55
C SER A 90 -49.11 -18.89 -17.78
N ALA A 91 -48.01 -18.15 -17.90
CA ALA A 91 -48.06 -16.77 -18.37
C ALA A 91 -48.48 -16.73 -19.85
N LEU A 92 -47.82 -17.53 -20.69
CA LEU A 92 -48.07 -17.60 -22.12
C LEU A 92 -48.41 -19.04 -22.54
N LEU A 93 -49.52 -19.20 -23.27
CA LEU A 93 -49.94 -20.48 -23.84
C LEU A 93 -50.27 -20.33 -25.32
N TYR A 94 -49.57 -21.08 -26.16
CA TYR A 94 -49.96 -21.29 -27.55
C TYR A 94 -50.59 -22.68 -27.68
N ASP A 95 -51.90 -22.76 -27.93
CA ASP A 95 -52.65 -24.02 -28.00
C ASP A 95 -52.32 -24.81 -29.28
N THR A 96 -52.25 -24.13 -30.41
CA THR A 96 -52.00 -24.70 -31.75
C THR A 96 -50.82 -24.00 -32.42
N ALA A 97 -49.58 -24.18 -31.98
CA ALA A 97 -48.48 -23.27 -32.30
C ALA A 97 -47.62 -23.67 -33.53
N THR A 98 -48.18 -23.70 -34.72
CA THR A 98 -47.41 -23.92 -35.96
C THR A 98 -46.77 -22.62 -36.48
N ASN A 99 -45.44 -22.53 -36.55
CA ASN A 99 -44.70 -21.31 -36.93
C ASN A 99 -45.06 -20.09 -36.07
N SER A 100 -45.45 -20.31 -34.82
CA SER A 100 -45.75 -19.24 -33.88
C SER A 100 -44.47 -18.67 -33.28
N ARG A 101 -44.48 -17.37 -32.96
CA ARG A 101 -43.28 -16.64 -32.55
C ARG A 101 -43.51 -15.80 -31.30
N ILE A 102 -42.52 -15.80 -30.42
CA ILE A 102 -42.30 -14.75 -29.41
C ILE A 102 -41.05 -13.98 -29.85
N LEU A 103 -41.12 -12.66 -29.91
CA LEU A 103 -40.02 -11.78 -30.28
C LEU A 103 -39.88 -10.68 -29.22
N VAL A 104 -38.69 -10.58 -28.64
CA VAL A 104 -38.29 -9.47 -27.76
C VAL A 104 -37.06 -8.82 -28.40
N ASP A 105 -37.19 -7.57 -28.85
CA ASP A 105 -36.23 -6.96 -29.75
C ASP A 105 -35.97 -5.47 -29.45
N ASN A 106 -34.83 -4.95 -29.92
CA ASN A 106 -34.42 -3.55 -29.86
C ASN A 106 -34.56 -2.90 -28.47
N GLY A 107 -33.78 -3.37 -27.50
CA GLY A 107 -33.73 -2.81 -26.15
C GLY A 107 -34.95 -3.12 -25.28
N SER A 108 -35.77 -4.10 -25.65
CA SER A 108 -37.04 -4.39 -24.97
C SER A 108 -36.88 -5.36 -23.81
N LYS A 109 -37.88 -5.38 -22.92
CA LYS A 109 -37.90 -6.24 -21.74
C LYS A 109 -39.15 -7.10 -21.63
N MET A 110 -38.98 -8.40 -21.37
CA MET A 110 -40.09 -9.30 -21.04
C MET A 110 -39.82 -10.03 -19.72
N GLU A 111 -40.77 -10.00 -18.80
CA GLU A 111 -40.67 -10.67 -17.50
C GLU A 111 -41.90 -11.55 -17.27
N LEU A 112 -41.69 -12.85 -17.05
CA LEU A 112 -42.76 -13.84 -16.93
C LEU A 112 -42.56 -14.66 -15.67
N TYR A 113 -43.54 -14.59 -14.77
CA TYR A 113 -43.46 -15.23 -13.46
C TYR A 113 -44.59 -16.23 -13.27
N SER A 114 -44.24 -17.42 -12.78
CA SER A 114 -45.19 -18.40 -12.27
C SER A 114 -44.64 -19.02 -10.99
N SER A 115 -45.52 -19.26 -10.01
CA SER A 115 -45.09 -19.83 -8.73
C SER A 115 -45.25 -21.34 -8.77
N LEU A 116 -46.46 -21.89 -8.75
CA LEU A 116 -46.70 -23.33 -8.68
C LEU A 116 -47.28 -23.88 -9.99
N LEU A 117 -46.46 -24.58 -10.78
CA LEU A 117 -46.88 -25.22 -12.03
C LEU A 117 -46.59 -26.71 -12.04
N ASP A 118 -47.57 -27.52 -12.46
CA ASP A 118 -47.47 -28.98 -12.44
C ASP A 118 -47.86 -29.65 -13.76
N GLY A 119 -47.40 -30.90 -13.88
CA GLY A 119 -47.74 -31.82 -14.94
C GLY A 119 -47.47 -31.24 -16.32
N ASN A 120 -48.54 -30.85 -17.00
CA ASN A 120 -48.51 -30.45 -18.39
C ASN A 120 -48.25 -28.95 -18.59
N ASP A 121 -48.20 -28.14 -17.54
CA ASP A 121 -48.00 -26.69 -17.64
C ASP A 121 -46.53 -26.27 -17.80
N ALA A 122 -46.32 -24.97 -18.00
CA ALA A 122 -45.02 -24.28 -18.06
C ALA A 122 -45.28 -22.76 -18.02
N THR A 123 -44.33 -21.94 -17.59
CA THR A 123 -44.48 -20.47 -17.61
C THR A 123 -44.73 -19.98 -19.05
N VAL A 124 -43.97 -20.52 -20.00
CA VAL A 124 -44.18 -20.35 -21.45
C VAL A 124 -44.40 -21.70 -22.10
N ARG A 125 -45.49 -21.85 -22.83
CA ARG A 125 -45.91 -23.15 -23.34
C ARG A 125 -46.40 -23.13 -24.79
N PHE A 126 -45.77 -23.94 -25.62
CA PHE A 126 -46.21 -24.29 -26.97
C PHE A 126 -46.82 -25.70 -26.93
N TYR A 127 -48.14 -25.79 -26.73
CA TYR A 127 -48.82 -27.03 -26.29
C TYR A 127 -49.15 -28.03 -27.40
N GLY A 128 -49.63 -27.59 -28.56
CA GLY A 128 -50.22 -28.48 -29.56
C GLY A 128 -49.21 -29.49 -30.15
N ALA A 129 -49.62 -30.74 -30.40
CA ALA A 129 -48.78 -31.76 -31.03
C ALA A 129 -48.42 -31.44 -32.51
N ALA A 130 -49.10 -30.48 -33.12
CA ALA A 130 -48.79 -29.94 -34.45
C ALA A 130 -47.97 -28.62 -34.38
N SER A 131 -47.48 -28.24 -33.19
CA SER A 131 -46.80 -26.95 -32.96
C SER A 131 -45.38 -26.90 -33.52
N ARG A 132 -45.24 -27.11 -34.82
CA ARG A 132 -43.94 -27.19 -35.50
C ARG A 132 -43.41 -25.81 -35.85
N GLY A 133 -42.10 -25.62 -35.83
CA GLY A 133 -41.45 -24.35 -36.20
C GLY A 133 -41.72 -23.20 -35.21
N SER A 134 -42.16 -23.51 -33.98
CA SER A 134 -42.35 -22.48 -32.95
C SER A 134 -41.02 -21.89 -32.50
N ARG A 135 -40.98 -20.57 -32.30
CA ARG A 135 -39.73 -19.84 -32.05
C ARG A 135 -39.86 -18.81 -30.92
N PHE A 136 -38.85 -18.74 -30.06
CA PHE A 136 -38.63 -17.66 -29.10
C PHE A 136 -37.35 -16.94 -29.48
N ASP A 137 -37.44 -15.67 -29.84
CA ASP A 137 -36.32 -14.79 -30.14
C ASP A 137 -36.14 -13.69 -29.11
N ILE A 138 -34.89 -13.48 -28.72
CA ILE A 138 -34.42 -12.33 -27.96
C ILE A 138 -33.27 -11.72 -28.74
N ASP A 139 -33.38 -10.46 -29.15
CA ASP A 139 -32.40 -9.83 -30.05
C ASP A 139 -32.16 -8.34 -29.73
N ASN A 140 -31.07 -7.80 -30.27
CA ASN A 140 -30.69 -6.38 -30.23
C ASN A 140 -30.82 -5.71 -28.85
N ASN A 141 -29.97 -6.11 -27.90
CA ASN A 141 -29.87 -5.55 -26.54
C ASN A 141 -31.12 -5.74 -25.68
N SER A 142 -31.89 -6.80 -25.91
CA SER A 142 -33.13 -7.07 -25.17
C SER A 142 -32.89 -7.96 -23.95
N THR A 143 -33.81 -7.93 -22.99
CA THR A 143 -33.73 -8.73 -21.76
C THR A 143 -35.00 -9.54 -21.55
N VAL A 144 -34.85 -10.82 -21.24
CA VAL A 144 -35.96 -11.70 -20.83
C VAL A 144 -35.67 -12.37 -19.51
N ILE A 145 -36.65 -12.33 -18.61
CA ILE A 145 -36.63 -13.01 -17.31
C ILE A 145 -37.81 -13.99 -17.28
N ILE A 146 -37.54 -15.26 -16.99
CA ILE A 146 -38.56 -16.31 -16.84
C ILE A 146 -38.33 -17.04 -15.53
N GLU A 147 -39.31 -16.99 -14.64
CA GLU A 147 -39.23 -17.64 -13.34
C GLU A 147 -40.40 -18.62 -13.15
N ALA A 148 -40.05 -19.82 -12.71
CA ALA A 148 -40.96 -20.88 -12.26
C ALA A 148 -40.51 -21.31 -10.85
N GLU A 149 -41.07 -20.71 -9.80
CA GLU A 149 -40.53 -20.84 -8.43
C GLU A 149 -40.71 -22.25 -7.85
N GLU A 150 -41.85 -22.88 -8.10
CA GLU A 150 -42.28 -24.13 -7.49
C GLU A 150 -43.00 -25.07 -8.50
N GLY A 151 -43.01 -26.36 -8.18
CA GLY A 151 -43.80 -27.38 -8.88
C GLY A 151 -42.98 -28.27 -9.82
N ALA A 152 -43.66 -29.21 -10.49
CA ALA A 152 -43.01 -30.24 -11.29
C ALA A 152 -42.86 -29.91 -12.79
N ALA A 153 -43.31 -28.73 -13.22
CA ALA A 153 -43.31 -28.31 -14.62
C ALA A 153 -41.96 -27.67 -15.05
N PRO A 154 -41.64 -27.65 -16.36
CA PRO A 154 -40.55 -26.85 -16.89
C PRO A 154 -40.93 -25.36 -16.95
N ALA A 155 -39.94 -24.46 -17.01
CA ALA A 155 -40.19 -23.03 -17.18
C ALA A 155 -40.66 -22.72 -18.61
N VAL A 156 -40.02 -23.32 -19.61
CA VAL A 156 -40.40 -23.22 -21.03
C VAL A 156 -40.61 -24.60 -21.63
N ARG A 157 -41.71 -24.82 -22.34
CA ARG A 157 -42.03 -26.10 -22.98
C ARG A 157 -42.38 -25.95 -24.45
N PHE A 158 -41.62 -26.64 -25.30
CA PHE A 158 -41.96 -26.92 -26.68
C PHE A 158 -42.47 -28.35 -26.81
N ARG A 159 -43.75 -28.54 -27.15
CA ARG A 159 -44.31 -29.89 -27.26
C ARG A 159 -43.91 -30.63 -28.53
N ALA A 160 -43.69 -29.93 -29.64
CA ALA A 160 -43.17 -30.47 -30.90
C ALA A 160 -41.73 -29.97 -31.13
N ASP A 161 -41.37 -29.53 -32.34
CA ASP A 161 -40.08 -28.91 -32.58
C ASP A 161 -40.08 -27.44 -32.16
N GLY A 162 -38.99 -27.01 -31.54
CA GLY A 162 -38.86 -25.67 -30.97
C GLY A 162 -37.53 -25.02 -31.31
N GLN A 163 -37.54 -23.71 -31.40
CA GLN A 163 -36.35 -22.89 -31.61
C GLN A 163 -36.29 -21.81 -30.54
N PHE A 164 -35.16 -21.68 -29.86
CA PHE A 164 -34.94 -20.64 -28.88
C PHE A 164 -33.62 -19.97 -29.19
N PHE A 165 -33.69 -18.68 -29.54
CA PHE A 165 -32.52 -17.93 -29.93
C PHE A 165 -32.33 -16.69 -29.07
N VAL A 166 -31.08 -16.46 -28.66
CA VAL A 166 -30.67 -15.26 -27.92
C VAL A 166 -29.51 -14.63 -28.68
N LYS A 167 -29.68 -13.36 -29.06
CA LYS A 167 -28.82 -12.71 -30.05
C LYS A 167 -28.52 -11.25 -29.74
N GLY A 168 -27.47 -10.72 -30.36
CA GLY A 168 -27.24 -9.28 -30.45
C GLY A 168 -27.10 -8.58 -29.09
N ASN A 169 -26.20 -9.07 -28.23
CA ASN A 169 -25.95 -8.50 -26.89
C ASN A 169 -27.19 -8.55 -25.97
N SER A 170 -28.04 -9.56 -26.14
CA SER A 170 -29.25 -9.74 -25.34
C SER A 170 -29.04 -10.66 -24.15
N LYS A 171 -29.93 -10.56 -23.15
CA LYS A 171 -29.84 -11.30 -21.89
C LYS A 171 -31.07 -12.20 -21.68
N LEU A 172 -30.83 -13.46 -21.30
CA LEU A 172 -31.85 -14.38 -20.79
C LEU A 172 -31.48 -14.82 -19.38
N GLN A 173 -32.39 -14.58 -18.43
CA GLN A 173 -32.34 -15.15 -17.09
C GLN A 173 -33.51 -16.09 -16.92
N MET A 174 -33.22 -17.34 -16.58
CA MET A 174 -34.23 -18.37 -16.37
C MET A 174 -33.98 -19.11 -15.07
N TYR A 175 -35.01 -19.18 -14.23
CA TYR A 175 -34.98 -19.91 -12.97
C TYR A 175 -36.15 -20.88 -12.89
N ASN A 176 -35.85 -22.13 -12.53
CA ASN A 176 -36.84 -23.13 -12.15
C ASN A 176 -36.47 -23.74 -10.79
N GLY A 177 -37.22 -23.38 -9.76
CA GLY A 177 -37.02 -23.84 -8.37
C GLY A 177 -37.58 -25.24 -8.12
N GLY A 178 -38.37 -25.81 -9.05
CA GLY A 178 -38.86 -27.18 -8.98
C GLY A 178 -39.72 -27.49 -7.74
N ASN A 179 -39.90 -28.79 -7.45
CA ASN A 179 -40.73 -29.25 -6.32
C ASN A 179 -39.93 -29.74 -5.10
N GLY A 180 -38.65 -29.32 -4.99
CA GLY A 180 -37.75 -29.76 -3.93
C GLY A 180 -37.19 -31.18 -4.09
N SER A 181 -37.57 -31.90 -5.16
CA SER A 181 -37.10 -33.27 -5.43
C SER A 181 -36.41 -33.34 -6.79
N PRO A 182 -35.09 -33.64 -6.85
CA PRO A 182 -34.39 -33.78 -8.13
C PRO A 182 -35.10 -34.77 -9.06
N ASN A 183 -35.26 -34.41 -10.33
CA ASN A 183 -35.90 -35.25 -11.34
C ASN A 183 -35.19 -35.11 -12.69
N ASN A 184 -34.89 -36.23 -13.35
CA ASN A 184 -34.16 -36.22 -14.63
C ASN A 184 -35.06 -35.88 -15.83
N SER A 185 -36.38 -35.85 -15.67
CA SER A 185 -37.36 -35.67 -16.75
C SER A 185 -38.44 -34.64 -16.42
N ALA A 186 -38.26 -33.87 -15.34
CA ALA A 186 -39.14 -32.79 -14.91
C ALA A 186 -38.30 -31.61 -14.39
N ASN A 187 -38.95 -30.51 -14.01
CA ASN A 187 -38.31 -29.32 -13.45
C ASN A 187 -37.26 -28.68 -14.40
N GLN A 188 -37.45 -28.80 -15.71
CA GLN A 188 -36.48 -28.28 -16.67
C GLN A 188 -36.52 -26.75 -16.71
N GLY A 189 -35.40 -26.11 -17.03
CA GLY A 189 -35.44 -24.74 -17.56
C GLY A 189 -36.22 -24.75 -18.89
N ILE A 190 -35.67 -25.45 -19.89
CA ILE A 190 -36.27 -25.60 -21.21
C ILE A 190 -36.54 -27.08 -21.51
N GLU A 191 -37.77 -27.41 -21.90
CA GLU A 191 -38.13 -28.73 -22.39
C GLU A 191 -38.39 -28.75 -23.90
N PHE A 192 -37.64 -29.58 -24.64
CA PHE A 192 -37.92 -29.96 -26.03
C PHE A 192 -38.50 -31.38 -26.08
N ALA A 193 -39.82 -31.50 -26.10
CA ALA A 193 -40.48 -32.75 -25.71
C ALA A 193 -40.40 -33.89 -26.74
N ASN A 194 -40.75 -33.66 -28.02
CA ASN A 194 -41.03 -34.77 -28.96
C ASN A 194 -40.34 -34.70 -30.34
N ASP A 195 -40.21 -33.53 -30.99
CA ASP A 195 -39.68 -33.46 -32.37
C ASP A 195 -38.29 -32.78 -32.46
N GLY A 196 -37.66 -32.59 -31.30
CA GLY A 196 -36.33 -32.00 -31.16
C GLY A 196 -36.34 -30.49 -30.94
N GLY A 197 -35.17 -29.88 -30.81
CA GLY A 197 -35.07 -28.47 -30.54
C GLY A 197 -33.74 -27.85 -30.95
N VAL A 198 -33.76 -26.56 -31.25
CA VAL A 198 -32.57 -25.75 -31.51
C VAL A 198 -32.47 -24.66 -30.45
N PHE A 199 -31.30 -24.57 -29.83
CA PHE A 199 -30.91 -23.53 -28.89
C PHE A 199 -29.67 -22.82 -29.43
N ASP A 200 -29.77 -21.56 -29.82
CA ASP A 200 -28.67 -20.83 -30.51
C ASP A 200 -28.40 -19.47 -29.86
N LEU A 201 -27.15 -19.29 -29.45
CA LEU A 201 -26.64 -18.05 -28.87
C LEU A 201 -25.67 -17.41 -29.86
N SER A 202 -25.86 -16.14 -30.17
CA SER A 202 -24.97 -15.42 -31.09
C SER A 202 -24.85 -13.93 -30.79
N GLY A 203 -23.81 -13.30 -31.32
CA GLY A 203 -23.54 -11.87 -31.11
C GLY A 203 -22.80 -11.61 -29.80
N VAL A 204 -21.71 -10.85 -29.89
CA VAL A 204 -20.84 -10.51 -28.77
C VAL A 204 -21.65 -9.86 -27.63
N GLY A 205 -21.39 -10.31 -26.40
CA GLY A 205 -22.05 -9.81 -25.19
C GLY A 205 -23.42 -10.44 -24.89
N THR A 206 -23.93 -11.31 -25.76
CA THR A 206 -25.12 -12.10 -25.46
C THR A 206 -24.88 -13.01 -24.25
N GLU A 207 -25.79 -12.99 -23.29
CA GLU A 207 -25.66 -13.65 -22.00
C GLU A 207 -26.89 -14.50 -21.69
N VAL A 208 -26.68 -15.75 -21.31
CA VAL A 208 -27.74 -16.68 -20.92
C VAL A 208 -27.39 -17.34 -19.60
N ASN A 209 -28.32 -17.28 -18.65
CA ASN A 209 -28.25 -18.02 -17.40
C ASN A 209 -29.51 -18.86 -17.21
N ILE A 210 -29.35 -20.18 -17.12
CA ILE A 210 -30.44 -21.12 -16.83
C ILE A 210 -30.09 -21.89 -15.56
N VAL A 211 -30.92 -21.73 -14.54
CA VAL A 211 -30.79 -22.43 -13.25
C VAL A 211 -32.03 -23.30 -13.04
N SER A 212 -31.80 -24.58 -12.75
CA SER A 212 -32.85 -25.56 -12.45
C SER A 212 -32.47 -26.36 -11.19
N ASP A 213 -32.97 -25.95 -10.03
CA ASP A 213 -32.49 -26.43 -8.72
C ASP A 213 -32.69 -27.94 -8.51
N PHE A 214 -33.69 -28.51 -9.17
CA PHE A 214 -34.09 -29.91 -9.04
C PHE A 214 -34.36 -30.59 -10.39
N GLY A 215 -33.75 -30.11 -11.47
CA GLY A 215 -33.95 -30.67 -12.80
C GLY A 215 -32.83 -30.36 -13.80
N PRO A 216 -33.01 -30.76 -15.06
CA PRO A 216 -32.10 -30.42 -16.16
C PRO A 216 -32.23 -28.95 -16.56
N ALA A 217 -31.13 -28.29 -16.93
CA ALA A 217 -31.20 -26.94 -17.50
C ALA A 217 -31.95 -26.94 -18.85
N ILE A 218 -31.58 -27.88 -19.74
CA ILE A 218 -32.27 -28.11 -21.01
C ILE A 218 -32.48 -29.62 -21.16
N GLY A 219 -33.71 -30.07 -21.37
CA GLY A 219 -33.99 -31.50 -21.41
C GLY A 219 -35.15 -31.90 -22.31
N GLY A 220 -35.21 -33.17 -22.67
CA GLY A 220 -36.26 -33.71 -23.52
C GLY A 220 -36.01 -35.17 -23.86
N ASN A 221 -36.88 -35.73 -24.71
CA ASN A 221 -36.75 -37.11 -25.19
C ASN A 221 -36.24 -37.20 -26.64
N SER A 222 -35.92 -36.06 -27.26
CA SER A 222 -35.63 -35.94 -28.70
C SER A 222 -34.29 -35.26 -28.97
N SER A 223 -33.94 -35.10 -30.24
CA SER A 223 -32.65 -34.54 -30.66
C SER A 223 -32.55 -33.08 -30.31
N MET A 224 -31.38 -32.63 -29.85
CA MET A 224 -31.12 -31.22 -29.59
C MET A 224 -29.96 -30.73 -30.44
N GLU A 225 -30.05 -29.49 -30.90
CA GLU A 225 -28.96 -28.73 -31.47
C GLU A 225 -28.69 -27.53 -30.54
N ILE A 226 -27.51 -27.49 -29.94
CA ILE A 226 -27.10 -26.40 -29.04
C ILE A 226 -25.88 -25.73 -29.66
N ASN A 227 -26.01 -24.45 -29.99
CA ASN A 227 -24.96 -23.66 -30.62
C ASN A 227 -24.62 -22.47 -29.71
N VAL A 228 -23.40 -22.46 -29.17
CA VAL A 228 -22.82 -21.33 -28.43
C VAL A 228 -21.76 -20.71 -29.32
N ARG A 229 -22.05 -19.54 -29.89
CA ARG A 229 -21.18 -18.90 -30.88
C ARG A 229 -20.26 -17.87 -30.24
N GLU A 230 -19.41 -17.31 -31.10
CA GLU A 230 -18.35 -16.39 -30.72
C GLU A 230 -18.83 -15.24 -29.83
N GLY A 231 -18.09 -15.02 -28.73
CA GLY A 231 -18.28 -13.88 -27.83
C GLY A 231 -19.55 -13.94 -26.96
N THR A 232 -20.20 -15.10 -26.87
CA THR A 232 -21.39 -15.31 -26.02
C THR A 232 -21.05 -15.94 -24.67
N SER A 233 -21.88 -15.67 -23.66
CA SER A 233 -21.77 -16.24 -22.31
C SER A 233 -22.96 -17.15 -22.01
N PHE A 234 -22.71 -18.41 -21.59
CA PHE A 234 -23.78 -19.37 -21.26
C PHE A 234 -23.52 -20.16 -19.99
N THR A 235 -24.33 -19.91 -18.96
CA THR A 235 -24.36 -20.71 -17.73
C THR A 235 -25.59 -21.60 -17.69
N ALA A 236 -25.38 -22.89 -17.41
CA ALA A 236 -26.43 -23.88 -17.26
C ALA A 236 -26.19 -24.71 -16.01
N ILE A 237 -27.04 -24.53 -15.00
CA ILE A 237 -26.95 -25.19 -13.70
C ILE A 237 -28.19 -26.07 -13.54
N GLY A 238 -27.95 -27.34 -13.23
CA GLY A 238 -29.02 -28.30 -12.95
C GLY A 238 -28.66 -29.25 -11.82
N ARG A 239 -29.64 -30.07 -11.41
CA ARG A 239 -29.43 -31.11 -10.40
C ARG A 239 -30.13 -32.41 -10.79
N SER A 240 -29.33 -33.41 -11.15
CA SER A 240 -29.87 -34.74 -11.46
C SER A 240 -30.21 -35.54 -10.20
N SER A 241 -31.16 -36.46 -10.32
CA SER A 241 -31.56 -37.36 -9.23
C SER A 241 -30.64 -38.58 -9.09
N THR A 242 -29.99 -38.98 -10.18
CA THR A 242 -29.08 -40.14 -10.25
C THR A 242 -27.73 -39.72 -10.82
N ALA A 243 -26.68 -40.50 -10.55
CA ALA A 243 -25.34 -40.24 -11.09
C ALA A 243 -25.33 -40.26 -12.64
N SER A 244 -26.18 -41.10 -13.25
CA SER A 244 -26.35 -41.16 -14.71
C SER A 244 -27.26 -40.08 -15.29
N GLY A 245 -28.02 -39.38 -14.45
CA GLY A 245 -28.87 -38.28 -14.87
C GLY A 245 -28.05 -37.03 -15.17
N ALA A 246 -28.53 -36.21 -16.10
CA ALA A 246 -27.77 -35.09 -16.63
C ALA A 246 -28.57 -33.79 -16.67
N ILE A 247 -27.84 -32.68 -16.86
CA ILE A 247 -28.42 -31.33 -16.98
C ILE A 247 -28.78 -30.99 -18.43
N PHE A 248 -28.20 -31.70 -19.39
CA PHE A 248 -28.60 -31.72 -20.80
C PHE A 248 -29.08 -33.13 -21.17
N ASN A 249 -30.39 -33.28 -21.43
CA ASN A 249 -31.00 -34.58 -21.77
C ASN A 249 -31.60 -34.56 -23.18
N GLY A 250 -31.19 -35.49 -24.04
CA GLY A 250 -31.78 -35.66 -25.38
C GLY A 250 -31.40 -36.98 -26.03
N SER A 251 -31.86 -37.19 -27.26
CA SER A 251 -31.52 -38.38 -28.06
C SER A 251 -30.20 -38.15 -28.83
N THR A 252 -30.22 -38.21 -30.16
CA THR A 252 -29.04 -37.87 -30.98
C THR A 252 -28.92 -36.36 -31.08
N SER A 253 -27.90 -35.79 -30.44
CA SER A 253 -27.78 -34.34 -30.28
C SER A 253 -26.43 -33.82 -30.77
N ASN A 254 -26.42 -32.61 -31.30
CA ASN A 254 -25.22 -31.90 -31.71
C ASN A 254 -25.05 -30.68 -30.83
N ILE A 255 -23.89 -30.56 -30.19
CA ILE A 255 -23.55 -29.41 -29.37
C ILE A 255 -22.28 -28.81 -29.96
N THR A 256 -22.35 -27.56 -30.37
CA THR A 256 -21.23 -26.81 -30.92
C THR A 256 -20.98 -25.58 -30.07
N ILE A 257 -19.75 -25.45 -29.58
CA ILE A 257 -19.29 -24.30 -28.83
C ILE A 257 -18.06 -23.75 -29.56
N ASP A 258 -18.18 -22.56 -30.13
CA ASP A 258 -17.19 -21.96 -31.01
C ASP A 258 -16.80 -20.58 -30.51
N ASN A 259 -15.59 -20.48 -29.93
CA ASN A 259 -15.01 -19.27 -29.35
C ASN A 259 -15.95 -18.50 -28.39
N PRO A 260 -16.58 -19.16 -27.39
CA PRO A 260 -17.46 -18.49 -26.43
C PRO A 260 -16.68 -17.45 -25.63
N LEU A 261 -17.31 -16.39 -25.16
CA LEU A 261 -16.68 -15.56 -24.12
C LEU A 261 -16.53 -16.38 -22.83
N PHE A 262 -17.61 -17.07 -22.45
CA PHE A 262 -17.65 -17.90 -21.25
C PHE A 262 -18.74 -18.98 -21.38
N PHE A 263 -18.53 -20.16 -20.83
CA PHE A 263 -19.64 -21.03 -20.44
C PHE A 263 -19.32 -21.77 -19.14
N ASP A 264 -20.35 -22.09 -18.36
CA ASP A 264 -20.23 -22.92 -17.17
C ASP A 264 -21.43 -23.86 -17.06
N PHE A 265 -21.18 -25.16 -17.22
CA PHE A 265 -22.19 -26.20 -17.16
C PHE A 265 -21.95 -27.05 -15.93
N LYS A 266 -22.93 -27.05 -15.02
CA LYS A 266 -22.74 -27.59 -13.67
C LYS A 266 -23.91 -28.46 -13.24
N ASN A 267 -23.62 -29.70 -12.89
CA ASN A 267 -24.54 -30.60 -12.21
C ASN A 267 -24.25 -30.59 -10.70
N THR A 268 -25.17 -30.02 -9.93
CA THR A 268 -25.02 -29.83 -8.48
C THR A 268 -25.38 -31.07 -7.65
N ARG A 269 -25.57 -32.24 -8.29
CA ARG A 269 -25.86 -33.49 -7.59
C ARG A 269 -24.73 -33.82 -6.60
N PRO A 270 -25.03 -34.09 -5.32
CA PRO A 270 -24.03 -34.56 -4.36
C PRO A 270 -23.33 -35.84 -4.83
N ASN A 271 -22.01 -35.89 -4.71
CA ASN A 271 -21.15 -36.96 -5.22
C ASN A 271 -21.11 -37.08 -6.76
N GLY A 272 -21.56 -36.03 -7.46
CA GLY A 272 -21.47 -35.90 -8.91
C GLY A 272 -22.65 -36.47 -9.70
N GLY A 273 -22.83 -35.97 -10.92
CA GLY A 273 -23.79 -36.42 -11.92
C GLY A 273 -23.35 -35.93 -13.30
N ASN A 274 -23.79 -36.61 -14.35
CA ASN A 274 -23.37 -36.28 -15.72
C ASN A 274 -23.75 -34.85 -16.13
N ILE A 275 -22.97 -34.23 -17.03
CA ILE A 275 -23.39 -33.01 -17.74
C ILE A 275 -24.37 -33.33 -18.86
N TYR A 276 -24.12 -34.42 -19.61
CA TYR A 276 -24.91 -34.83 -20.77
C TYR A 276 -25.46 -36.24 -20.62
N ASN A 277 -26.68 -36.44 -21.12
CA ASN A 277 -27.29 -37.74 -21.36
C ASN A 277 -27.82 -37.77 -22.80
N VAL A 278 -27.03 -38.37 -23.71
CA VAL A 278 -27.27 -38.33 -25.16
C VAL A 278 -26.85 -39.66 -25.83
N SER A 279 -27.41 -39.93 -27.02
CA SER A 279 -27.15 -41.17 -27.76
C SER A 279 -25.72 -41.24 -28.32
N SER A 280 -25.26 -42.43 -28.70
CA SER A 280 -23.89 -42.65 -29.17
C SER A 280 -23.52 -41.99 -30.51
N SER A 281 -24.51 -41.59 -31.30
CA SER A 281 -24.30 -40.87 -32.57
C SER A 281 -24.20 -39.36 -32.39
N SER A 282 -24.27 -38.87 -31.15
CA SER A 282 -24.17 -37.45 -30.82
C SER A 282 -22.76 -36.92 -31.01
N ILE A 283 -22.65 -35.62 -31.24
CA ILE A 283 -21.37 -34.90 -31.38
C ILE A 283 -21.32 -33.70 -30.42
N PHE A 284 -20.20 -33.55 -29.72
CA PHE A 284 -19.84 -32.32 -29.02
C PHE A 284 -18.57 -31.76 -29.68
N ASP A 285 -18.66 -30.58 -30.28
CA ASP A 285 -17.62 -29.91 -31.04
C ASP A 285 -17.24 -28.61 -30.33
N LEU A 286 -16.09 -28.59 -29.67
CA LEU A 286 -15.54 -27.41 -28.98
C LEU A 286 -14.41 -26.83 -29.83
N LYS A 287 -14.43 -25.50 -30.04
CA LYS A 287 -13.41 -24.79 -30.82
C LYS A 287 -12.87 -23.56 -30.11
N ASN A 288 -11.59 -23.29 -30.29
CA ASN A 288 -10.87 -22.10 -29.85
C ASN A 288 -11.16 -21.75 -28.39
N SER A 289 -11.06 -22.72 -27.47
CA SER A 289 -11.56 -22.54 -26.11
C SER A 289 -10.56 -22.95 -25.04
N ASN A 290 -10.45 -22.13 -23.99
CA ASN A 290 -9.77 -22.47 -22.74
C ASN A 290 -10.66 -23.39 -21.91
N PHE A 291 -10.49 -24.70 -22.04
CA PHE A 291 -11.41 -25.70 -21.49
C PHE A 291 -10.96 -26.19 -20.12
N ALA A 292 -11.88 -26.19 -19.16
CA ALA A 292 -11.67 -26.69 -17.81
C ALA A 292 -12.74 -27.72 -17.43
N ALA A 293 -12.36 -28.72 -16.62
CA ALA A 293 -13.27 -29.78 -16.22
C ALA A 293 -13.06 -30.21 -14.76
N TRP A 294 -14.17 -30.38 -14.04
CA TRP A 294 -14.20 -30.80 -12.64
C TRP A 294 -14.78 -32.19 -12.47
N ALA A 295 -14.04 -33.05 -11.77
CA ALA A 295 -14.42 -34.44 -11.59
C ALA A 295 -15.70 -34.63 -10.76
N ASN A 296 -16.34 -35.79 -10.89
CA ASN A 296 -17.51 -36.14 -10.07
C ASN A 296 -17.18 -36.06 -8.57
N GLY A 297 -17.94 -35.25 -7.83
CA GLY A 297 -17.82 -35.10 -6.39
C GLY A 297 -16.73 -34.15 -5.91
N SER A 298 -16.09 -33.40 -6.81
CA SER A 298 -15.13 -32.37 -6.43
C SER A 298 -15.78 -31.13 -5.83
N ASN A 299 -14.97 -30.29 -5.20
CA ASN A 299 -15.40 -28.97 -4.75
C ASN A 299 -15.29 -28.00 -5.93
N PHE A 300 -16.43 -27.48 -6.39
CA PHE A 300 -16.48 -26.56 -7.53
C PHE A 300 -15.99 -25.15 -7.20
N ASP A 301 -15.77 -24.83 -5.93
CA ASP A 301 -15.24 -23.52 -5.53
C ASP A 301 -13.70 -23.45 -5.61
N LEU A 302 -13.05 -24.57 -5.97
CA LEU A 302 -11.60 -24.66 -6.19
C LEU A 302 -11.27 -24.70 -7.68
N GLU A 303 -9.98 -24.50 -8.00
CA GLU A 303 -9.44 -24.63 -9.36
C GLU A 303 -9.78 -26.01 -9.97
N ALA A 304 -9.98 -26.04 -11.29
CA ALA A 304 -10.29 -27.27 -12.01
C ALA A 304 -9.15 -28.30 -11.92
N GLU A 305 -9.48 -29.59 -11.78
CA GLU A 305 -8.46 -30.64 -11.81
C GLU A 305 -7.83 -30.80 -13.19
N LYS A 306 -8.49 -30.30 -14.23
CA LYS A 306 -8.06 -30.38 -15.62
C LYS A 306 -8.30 -29.07 -16.33
N TYR A 307 -7.27 -28.61 -17.03
CA TYR A 307 -7.28 -27.39 -17.83
C TYR A 307 -6.52 -27.60 -19.14
N TRP A 308 -7.07 -27.09 -20.23
CA TRP A 308 -6.47 -27.12 -21.57
C TRP A 308 -6.61 -25.74 -22.23
N ASN A 309 -5.48 -25.18 -22.64
CA ASN A 309 -5.40 -23.84 -23.21
C ASN A 309 -5.76 -23.89 -24.72
N MET A 310 -6.71 -23.05 -25.16
CA MET A 310 -7.12 -22.87 -26.56
C MET A 310 -7.21 -24.17 -27.39
N VAL A 311 -7.95 -25.16 -26.89
CA VAL A 311 -8.08 -26.48 -27.53
C VAL A 311 -9.29 -26.54 -28.47
N ASP A 312 -9.16 -27.31 -29.56
CA ASP A 312 -10.27 -27.77 -30.39
C ASP A 312 -10.43 -29.28 -30.20
N PHE A 313 -11.64 -29.76 -29.97
CA PHE A 313 -11.89 -31.20 -29.97
C PHE A 313 -13.32 -31.56 -30.37
N GLU A 314 -13.47 -32.79 -30.84
CA GLU A 314 -14.75 -33.40 -31.16
C GLU A 314 -14.91 -34.66 -30.30
N LEU A 315 -15.96 -34.72 -29.47
CA LEU A 315 -16.35 -35.93 -28.72
C LEU A 315 -17.57 -36.59 -29.36
N THR A 316 -17.64 -37.92 -29.23
CA THR A 316 -18.75 -38.76 -29.69
C THR A 316 -18.95 -39.93 -28.72
N GLY A 317 -19.80 -40.90 -29.08
CA GLY A 317 -20.17 -42.01 -28.22
C GLY A 317 -21.21 -41.60 -27.17
N SER A 318 -21.72 -42.59 -26.42
CA SER A 318 -22.78 -42.34 -25.45
C SER A 318 -22.30 -41.33 -24.41
N ASN A 319 -23.07 -40.27 -24.20
CA ASN A 319 -22.72 -39.17 -23.28
C ASN A 319 -21.33 -38.57 -23.53
N PHE A 320 -20.86 -38.53 -24.78
CA PHE A 320 -19.54 -37.98 -25.15
C PHE A 320 -18.35 -38.66 -24.45
N ASN A 321 -18.40 -39.99 -24.35
CA ASN A 321 -17.35 -40.78 -23.71
C ASN A 321 -16.13 -41.07 -24.60
N THR A 322 -16.14 -40.67 -25.88
CA THR A 322 -15.09 -41.01 -26.86
C THR A 322 -14.55 -39.75 -27.53
N ILE A 323 -13.22 -39.57 -27.53
CA ILE A 323 -12.55 -38.51 -28.30
C ILE A 323 -12.52 -38.94 -29.78
N ARG A 324 -13.14 -38.14 -30.65
CA ARG A 324 -13.15 -38.34 -32.10
C ARG A 324 -12.01 -37.60 -32.79
N LYS A 325 -11.74 -36.35 -32.37
CA LYS A 325 -10.64 -35.50 -32.87
C LYS A 325 -10.18 -34.53 -31.77
N THR A 326 -8.95 -34.03 -31.90
CA THR A 326 -8.37 -32.99 -31.05
C THR A 326 -7.29 -32.24 -31.84
N SER A 327 -7.13 -30.93 -31.61
CA SER A 327 -6.00 -30.14 -32.13
C SER A 327 -4.71 -30.36 -31.33
N ASP A 328 -4.82 -30.83 -30.08
CA ASP A 328 -3.69 -31.11 -29.19
C ASP A 328 -3.77 -32.54 -28.64
N PRO A 329 -3.33 -33.55 -29.42
CA PRO A 329 -3.35 -34.95 -28.99
C PRO A 329 -2.36 -35.28 -27.87
N GLU A 330 -1.36 -34.44 -27.62
CA GLU A 330 -0.38 -34.66 -26.54
C GLU A 330 -0.98 -34.29 -25.19
N SER A 331 -1.70 -33.15 -25.10
CA SER A 331 -2.32 -32.70 -23.84
C SER A 331 -3.76 -33.21 -23.65
N PHE A 332 -4.55 -33.34 -24.73
CA PHE A 332 -5.96 -33.77 -24.68
C PHE A 332 -6.14 -35.14 -25.34
N ASN A 333 -6.08 -36.20 -24.54
CA ASN A 333 -6.23 -37.59 -24.99
C ASN A 333 -6.86 -38.48 -23.90
N THR A 334 -7.09 -39.75 -24.21
CA THR A 334 -7.75 -40.70 -23.29
C THR A 334 -7.03 -40.86 -21.95
N SER A 335 -5.72 -40.64 -21.89
CA SER A 335 -4.96 -40.74 -20.64
C SER A 335 -5.11 -39.49 -19.77
N THR A 336 -5.21 -38.30 -20.38
CA THR A 336 -5.28 -37.02 -19.67
C THR A 336 -6.71 -36.60 -19.38
N PHE A 337 -7.62 -36.72 -20.35
CA PHE A 337 -9.08 -36.48 -20.22
C PHE A 337 -9.80 -37.68 -19.58
N GLY A 338 -9.20 -38.87 -19.60
CA GLY A 338 -9.71 -40.07 -18.95
C GLY A 338 -10.61 -40.96 -19.83
N PRO A 339 -10.60 -42.28 -19.58
CA PRO A 339 -11.29 -43.26 -20.43
C PRO A 339 -12.82 -43.24 -20.34
N ALA A 340 -13.38 -42.59 -19.32
CA ALA A 340 -14.82 -42.39 -19.18
C ALA A 340 -15.34 -41.14 -19.93
N GLY A 341 -14.43 -40.35 -20.52
CA GLY A 341 -14.74 -39.09 -21.20
C GLY A 341 -15.60 -38.17 -20.33
N MET A 342 -16.62 -37.55 -20.94
CA MET A 342 -17.45 -36.54 -20.28
C MET A 342 -18.24 -37.06 -19.06
N THR A 343 -18.43 -38.38 -18.90
CA THR A 343 -19.13 -38.96 -17.74
C THR A 343 -18.31 -38.96 -16.45
N ALA A 344 -17.01 -38.64 -16.53
CA ALA A 344 -16.16 -38.46 -15.35
C ALA A 344 -16.36 -37.10 -14.65
N TYR A 345 -17.06 -36.17 -15.29
CA TYR A 345 -17.10 -34.76 -14.89
C TYR A 345 -18.52 -34.31 -14.57
N SER A 346 -18.64 -33.48 -13.53
CA SER A 346 -19.90 -32.87 -13.07
C SER A 346 -19.94 -31.37 -13.24
N ARG A 347 -18.83 -30.74 -13.64
CA ARG A 347 -18.79 -29.37 -14.11
C ARG A 347 -17.77 -29.26 -15.24
N ILE A 348 -18.10 -28.49 -16.26
CA ILE A 348 -17.18 -28.10 -17.33
C ILE A 348 -17.37 -26.62 -17.61
N SER A 349 -16.30 -25.94 -17.96
CA SER A 349 -16.36 -24.54 -18.35
C SER A 349 -15.40 -24.26 -19.49
N ALA A 350 -15.62 -23.14 -20.18
CA ALA A 350 -14.55 -22.47 -20.87
C ALA A 350 -14.63 -20.98 -20.61
N ASN A 351 -13.46 -20.34 -20.56
CA ASN A 351 -13.37 -18.91 -20.35
C ASN A 351 -12.32 -18.31 -21.29
N ASN A 352 -12.77 -17.64 -22.34
CA ASN A 352 -11.90 -16.97 -23.31
C ASN A 352 -11.82 -15.46 -23.05
N ALA A 353 -12.34 -14.98 -21.91
CA ALA A 353 -12.24 -13.57 -21.55
C ALA A 353 -10.78 -13.12 -21.49
N ARG A 354 -10.55 -11.89 -21.94
CA ARG A 354 -9.24 -11.24 -21.84
C ARG A 354 -8.98 -10.86 -20.38
N ALA A 355 -7.72 -10.87 -20.00
CA ALA A 355 -7.31 -10.35 -18.70
C ALA A 355 -7.56 -8.84 -18.64
N VAL A 356 -8.08 -8.36 -17.52
CA VAL A 356 -8.36 -6.95 -17.25
C VAL A 356 -7.40 -6.49 -16.17
N VAL A 357 -6.56 -5.49 -16.48
CA VAL A 357 -5.68 -4.87 -15.49
C VAL A 357 -6.44 -3.73 -14.85
N ASP A 358 -6.80 -3.91 -13.58
CA ASP A 358 -7.71 -3.03 -12.86
C ASP A 358 -7.04 -2.25 -11.71
N GLU A 359 -5.78 -2.56 -11.41
CA GLU A 359 -5.01 -1.89 -10.37
C GLU A 359 -3.53 -1.76 -10.77
N LEU A 360 -2.96 -0.59 -10.52
CA LEU A 360 -1.52 -0.32 -10.54
C LEU A 360 -1.22 0.57 -9.34
N ARG A 361 -0.41 0.08 -8.39
CA ARG A 361 -0.05 0.82 -7.19
C ARG A 361 0.85 1.98 -7.56
N VAL A 362 0.67 3.12 -6.89
CA VAL A 362 1.58 4.26 -6.96
C VAL A 362 2.80 3.93 -6.09
N PRO A 363 3.97 3.62 -6.67
CA PRO A 363 5.16 3.35 -5.88
C PRO A 363 5.85 4.66 -5.49
N THR A 364 6.84 4.54 -4.62
CA THR A 364 7.67 5.63 -4.15
C THR A 364 9.13 5.44 -4.54
N ASN A 365 9.97 6.47 -4.37
CA ASN A 365 11.42 6.33 -4.52
C ASN A 365 12.07 5.47 -3.42
N ALA A 366 11.29 4.97 -2.44
CA ALA A 366 11.71 3.97 -1.46
C ALA A 366 11.41 2.52 -1.90
N ASP A 367 10.87 2.31 -3.12
CA ASP A 367 10.49 1.00 -3.64
C ASP A 367 11.47 0.43 -4.66
N LYS A 368 11.69 -0.88 -4.59
CA LYS A 368 12.33 -1.71 -5.63
C LYS A 368 11.35 -2.59 -6.37
N SER A 369 10.06 -2.50 -6.06
CA SER A 369 9.03 -3.30 -6.70
C SER A 369 7.87 -2.45 -7.19
N ILE A 370 7.28 -2.88 -8.31
CA ILE A 370 6.04 -2.33 -8.86
C ILE A 370 4.97 -3.40 -8.70
N PHE A 371 3.83 -3.02 -8.13
CA PHE A 371 2.72 -3.91 -7.88
C PHE A 371 1.45 -3.47 -8.59
N GLY A 372 0.60 -4.42 -8.92
CA GLY A 372 -0.77 -4.18 -9.37
C GLY A 372 -1.58 -5.47 -9.35
N HIS A 373 -2.80 -5.40 -9.88
CA HIS A 373 -3.76 -6.50 -9.88
C HIS A 373 -4.39 -6.72 -11.26
N VAL A 374 -4.75 -7.98 -11.51
CA VAL A 374 -5.42 -8.44 -12.73
C VAL A 374 -6.66 -9.24 -12.37
N SER A 375 -7.79 -8.87 -12.98
CA SER A 375 -9.05 -9.61 -12.94
C SER A 375 -9.33 -10.36 -14.25
N ILE A 376 -10.05 -11.45 -14.14
CA ILE A 376 -10.58 -12.25 -15.25
C ILE A 376 -12.11 -12.18 -15.23
N PRO A 377 -12.76 -11.72 -16.32
CA PRO A 377 -14.22 -11.79 -16.43
C PRO A 377 -14.72 -13.25 -16.45
N GLU A 378 -15.81 -13.51 -15.73
CA GLU A 378 -16.56 -14.77 -15.71
C GLU A 378 -18.05 -14.50 -15.92
N GLY A 379 -18.48 -14.51 -17.20
CA GLY A 379 -19.82 -14.07 -17.55
C GLY A 379 -20.01 -12.58 -17.26
N SER A 380 -20.89 -12.27 -16.31
CA SER A 380 -21.13 -10.89 -15.83
C SER A 380 -20.32 -10.51 -14.59
N ASP A 381 -19.58 -11.44 -14.00
CA ASP A 381 -18.80 -11.23 -12.78
C ASP A 381 -17.29 -11.20 -13.07
N TYR A 382 -16.47 -10.96 -12.06
CA TYR A 382 -15.01 -10.95 -12.13
C TYR A 382 -14.42 -11.80 -11.01
N ARG A 383 -13.32 -12.48 -11.32
CA ARG A 383 -12.45 -13.08 -10.30
C ARG A 383 -11.02 -12.55 -10.46
N SER A 384 -10.24 -12.62 -9.39
CA SER A 384 -8.79 -12.44 -9.51
C SER A 384 -8.19 -13.48 -10.46
N ALA A 385 -7.15 -13.08 -11.18
CA ALA A 385 -6.37 -14.01 -11.99
C ALA A 385 -5.62 -15.00 -11.08
N PHE A 386 -5.58 -16.28 -11.45
CA PHE A 386 -4.80 -17.26 -10.70
C PHE A 386 -3.29 -17.02 -10.87
N GLY A 387 -2.50 -17.61 -9.98
CA GLY A 387 -1.05 -17.59 -10.10
C GLY A 387 -0.60 -18.26 -11.41
N GLY A 388 0.20 -17.56 -12.20
CA GLY A 388 0.66 -18.05 -13.51
C GLY A 388 -0.33 -17.86 -14.66
N GLU A 389 -1.55 -17.36 -14.41
CA GLU A 389 -2.59 -17.26 -15.44
C GLU A 389 -2.33 -16.13 -16.44
N VAL A 390 -1.72 -15.01 -16.00
CA VAL A 390 -1.52 -13.82 -16.83
C VAL A 390 -0.07 -13.37 -16.78
N GLU A 391 0.53 -13.14 -17.95
CA GLU A 391 1.80 -12.45 -18.13
C GLU A 391 1.55 -10.99 -18.51
N LEU A 392 2.29 -10.05 -17.94
CA LEU A 392 2.14 -8.61 -18.18
C LEU A 392 3.43 -8.02 -18.73
N GLU A 393 3.27 -6.95 -19.53
CA GLU A 393 4.36 -6.09 -19.99
C GLU A 393 4.18 -4.68 -19.40
N ILE A 394 5.17 -4.22 -18.64
CA ILE A 394 5.16 -2.95 -17.89
C ILE A 394 6.28 -2.06 -18.43
N GLU A 395 5.97 -0.80 -18.71
CA GLU A 395 6.95 0.21 -19.11
C GLU A 395 7.25 1.17 -17.94
N ILE A 396 8.54 1.45 -17.75
CA ILE A 396 9.04 2.55 -16.91
C ILE A 396 9.64 3.59 -17.85
N GLU A 397 9.04 4.77 -17.91
CA GLU A 397 9.57 5.93 -18.62
C GLU A 397 10.27 6.86 -17.62
N ARG A 398 11.58 7.02 -17.78
CA ARG A 398 12.42 7.89 -16.95
C ARG A 398 12.13 9.37 -17.26
N LEU A 399 12.44 10.26 -16.31
CA LEU A 399 12.36 11.72 -16.54
C LEU A 399 13.17 12.22 -17.75
N THR A 400 14.21 11.49 -18.14
CA THR A 400 15.03 11.77 -19.34
C THR A 400 14.31 11.43 -20.66
N GLY A 401 13.18 10.73 -20.60
CA GLY A 401 12.44 10.17 -21.74
C GLY A 401 12.92 8.76 -22.15
N GLU A 402 13.87 8.17 -21.44
CA GLU A 402 14.29 6.78 -21.66
C GLU A 402 13.21 5.79 -21.20
N LYS A 403 12.97 4.73 -21.98
CA LYS A 403 11.93 3.73 -21.71
C LYS A 403 12.55 2.36 -21.49
N GLU A 404 12.09 1.68 -20.45
CA GLU A 404 12.50 0.33 -20.09
C GLU A 404 11.26 -0.56 -19.93
N THR A 405 11.31 -1.77 -20.46
CA THR A 405 10.19 -2.72 -20.43
C THR A 405 10.51 -3.92 -19.56
N HIS A 406 9.58 -4.28 -18.69
CA HIS A 406 9.66 -5.41 -17.77
C HIS A 406 8.50 -6.38 -17.96
N ARG A 407 8.71 -7.63 -17.55
CA ARG A 407 7.68 -8.66 -17.56
C ARG A 407 7.34 -9.11 -16.14
N ALA A 408 6.06 -9.34 -15.88
CA ALA A 408 5.58 -9.92 -14.64
C ALA A 408 4.58 -11.03 -14.93
N ILE A 409 4.34 -11.90 -13.96
CA ILE A 409 3.31 -12.94 -14.02
C ILE A 409 2.47 -12.83 -12.76
N THR A 410 1.17 -13.08 -12.87
CA THR A 410 0.27 -13.07 -11.71
C THR A 410 0.67 -14.14 -10.69
N LYS A 411 0.47 -13.83 -9.41
CA LYS A 411 0.73 -14.70 -8.26
C LYS A 411 -0.24 -14.38 -7.13
N VAL A 412 -0.21 -15.23 -6.11
CA VAL A 412 -0.80 -14.92 -4.81
C VAL A 412 0.27 -14.24 -3.98
N ASP A 413 0.01 -13.02 -3.54
CA ASP A 413 0.97 -12.26 -2.73
C ASP A 413 0.25 -11.18 -1.91
N SER A 414 0.98 -10.60 -0.97
CA SER A 414 0.59 -9.39 -0.25
C SER A 414 1.32 -8.19 -0.81
N ILE A 415 0.63 -7.04 -0.86
CA ILE A 415 1.23 -5.75 -1.19
C ILE A 415 1.39 -4.98 0.13
N TYR A 416 2.62 -4.63 0.50
CA TYR A 416 2.92 -3.78 1.66
C TYR A 416 2.30 -4.25 3.00
N GLY A 417 2.25 -5.57 3.23
CA GLY A 417 1.75 -6.15 4.48
C GLY A 417 0.21 -6.27 4.57
N GLU A 418 -0.49 -6.02 3.47
CA GLU A 418 -1.92 -6.37 3.31
C GLU A 418 -2.14 -7.90 3.36
N GLU A 419 -3.40 -8.35 3.41
CA GLU A 419 -3.71 -9.78 3.29
C GLU A 419 -3.34 -10.32 1.90
N ASP A 420 -2.92 -11.59 1.85
CA ASP A 420 -2.62 -12.26 0.59
C ASP A 420 -3.84 -12.27 -0.35
N ARG A 421 -3.63 -11.85 -1.59
CA ARG A 421 -4.65 -11.80 -2.63
C ARG A 421 -4.14 -12.46 -3.91
N GLU A 422 -5.03 -13.14 -4.64
CA GLU A 422 -4.72 -13.64 -5.98
C GLU A 422 -4.68 -12.50 -7.00
N GLY A 423 -4.14 -12.76 -8.20
CA GLY A 423 -4.15 -11.80 -9.30
C GLY A 423 -3.12 -10.69 -9.19
N ILE A 424 -2.23 -10.74 -8.18
CA ILE A 424 -1.19 -9.74 -7.96
C ILE A 424 -0.04 -9.98 -8.92
N PHE A 425 0.47 -8.93 -9.56
CA PHE A 425 1.74 -8.99 -10.29
C PHE A 425 2.79 -8.13 -9.59
N GLU A 426 4.04 -8.58 -9.62
CA GLU A 426 5.20 -7.84 -9.12
C GLU A 426 6.27 -7.77 -10.21
N VAL A 427 6.76 -6.56 -10.47
CA VAL A 427 8.04 -6.35 -11.16
C VAL A 427 9.08 -6.00 -10.12
N LYS A 428 10.05 -6.90 -9.89
CA LYS A 428 11.16 -6.66 -8.96
C LYS A 428 12.36 -6.08 -9.70
N LEU A 429 12.84 -4.93 -9.24
CA LEU A 429 13.92 -4.17 -9.83
C LEU A 429 15.22 -4.34 -9.04
N PRO A 430 16.40 -4.22 -9.70
CA PRO A 430 17.68 -4.30 -9.01
C PRO A 430 18.00 -3.05 -8.16
N ASN A 431 17.43 -1.90 -8.54
CA ASN A 431 17.66 -0.59 -7.93
C ASN A 431 16.33 0.04 -7.52
N LEU A 432 16.39 1.05 -6.65
CA LEU A 432 15.22 1.87 -6.30
C LEU A 432 14.68 2.61 -7.53
N LEU A 433 13.39 2.86 -7.52
CA LEU A 433 12.73 3.73 -8.50
C LEU A 433 13.18 5.18 -8.31
N ASN A 434 13.27 5.94 -9.42
CA ASN A 434 13.59 7.35 -9.33
C ASN A 434 12.30 8.16 -9.16
N GLU A 435 12.38 9.24 -8.40
CA GLU A 435 11.34 10.26 -8.35
C GLU A 435 10.93 10.69 -9.76
N GLY A 436 9.61 10.78 -10.01
CA GLY A 436 9.06 11.28 -11.26
C GLY A 436 9.07 10.29 -12.43
N ASP A 437 9.62 9.08 -12.27
CA ASP A 437 9.46 8.01 -13.26
C ASP A 437 7.97 7.71 -13.48
N ARG A 438 7.56 7.50 -14.74
CA ARG A 438 6.18 7.15 -15.11
C ARG A 438 6.09 5.66 -15.40
N ILE A 439 5.12 4.99 -14.76
CA ILE A 439 4.91 3.55 -14.91
C ILE A 439 3.58 3.31 -15.61
N SER A 440 3.61 2.49 -16.66
CA SER A 440 2.43 2.13 -17.44
C SER A 440 2.37 0.64 -17.68
N VAL A 441 1.18 0.04 -17.64
CA VAL A 441 0.98 -1.32 -18.12
C VAL A 441 0.68 -1.27 -19.62
N LEU A 442 1.54 -1.88 -20.43
CA LEU A 442 1.42 -1.85 -21.89
C LEU A 442 0.44 -2.92 -22.40
N SER A 443 0.49 -4.12 -21.81
CA SER A 443 -0.35 -5.24 -22.19
C SER A 443 -0.40 -6.33 -21.12
N ALA A 444 -1.44 -7.15 -21.18
CA ALA A 444 -1.58 -8.38 -20.43
C ALA A 444 -1.91 -9.54 -21.39
N PHE A 445 -1.36 -10.71 -21.14
CA PHE A 445 -1.52 -11.92 -21.95
C PHE A 445 -2.02 -13.03 -21.04
N ARG A 446 -3.25 -13.49 -21.27
CA ARG A 446 -3.82 -14.59 -20.50
C ARG A 446 -3.44 -15.93 -21.12
N GLY A 447 -2.76 -16.79 -20.38
CA GLY A 447 -2.20 -18.07 -20.83
C GLY A 447 -0.68 -18.11 -20.74
N VAL A 448 -0.10 -19.31 -20.71
CA VAL A 448 1.36 -19.52 -20.59
C VAL A 448 1.98 -19.78 -21.97
N GLY A 449 2.96 -18.97 -22.38
CA GLY A 449 3.71 -19.12 -23.64
C GLY A 449 3.08 -18.39 -24.85
N GLU A 450 3.36 -18.86 -26.07
CA GLU A 450 2.91 -18.22 -27.34
C GLU A 450 1.42 -18.44 -27.68
N VAL A 451 0.63 -19.06 -26.80
CA VAL A 451 -0.78 -19.48 -27.05
C VAL A 451 -1.75 -18.79 -26.07
N GLY A 452 -1.54 -17.50 -25.80
CA GLY A 452 -2.37 -16.70 -24.90
C GLY A 452 -3.35 -15.77 -25.62
N VAL A 453 -4.36 -15.28 -24.90
CA VAL A 453 -5.28 -14.24 -25.38
C VAL A 453 -4.74 -12.87 -24.96
N PRO A 454 -4.31 -12.00 -25.90
CA PRO A 454 -3.82 -10.68 -25.57
C PRO A 454 -4.96 -9.74 -25.15
N SER A 455 -4.68 -8.86 -24.19
CA SER A 455 -5.53 -7.73 -23.84
C SER A 455 -5.65 -6.75 -25.01
N LEU A 456 -6.80 -6.11 -25.13
CA LEU A 456 -6.97 -4.88 -25.90
C LEU A 456 -6.71 -3.65 -25.02
N PRO A 457 -6.49 -2.46 -25.63
CA PRO A 457 -6.29 -1.23 -24.86
C PRO A 457 -7.40 -0.95 -23.85
N GLU A 458 -8.66 -1.27 -24.17
CA GLU A 458 -9.77 -1.09 -23.24
C GLU A 458 -9.77 -2.05 -22.04
N ASP A 459 -8.97 -3.12 -22.05
CA ASP A 459 -8.88 -4.04 -20.93
C ASP A 459 -7.84 -3.57 -19.89
N ILE A 460 -7.00 -2.59 -20.23
CA ILE A 460 -6.15 -1.87 -19.27
C ILE A 460 -6.98 -0.72 -18.71
N LYS A 461 -7.58 -0.93 -17.54
CA LYS A 461 -8.52 0.01 -16.89
C LYS A 461 -7.84 1.02 -15.97
N ILE A 462 -6.52 1.09 -16.02
CA ILE A 462 -5.70 1.97 -15.21
C ILE A 462 -4.95 2.96 -16.10
N ASP A 463 -4.73 4.16 -15.56
CA ASP A 463 -3.82 5.13 -16.15
C ASP A 463 -2.38 4.86 -15.68
N SER A 464 -1.41 5.51 -16.32
CA SER A 464 -0.04 5.51 -15.83
C SER A 464 0.07 6.16 -14.45
N VAL A 465 0.89 5.62 -13.57
CA VAL A 465 1.23 6.22 -12.27
C VAL A 465 2.60 6.90 -12.32
N VAL A 466 2.87 7.81 -11.38
CA VAL A 466 4.16 8.50 -11.25
C VAL A 466 4.76 8.15 -9.89
N VAL A 467 6.05 7.84 -9.87
CA VAL A 467 6.78 7.52 -8.62
C VAL A 467 6.80 8.74 -7.69
N PHE A 468 6.27 8.57 -6.48
CA PHE A 468 6.21 9.64 -5.48
C PHE A 468 7.52 9.74 -4.68
N PRO A 469 8.11 10.94 -4.51
CA PRO A 469 9.28 11.12 -3.65
C PRO A 469 8.89 11.06 -2.17
N ILE A 470 9.26 9.98 -1.48
CA ILE A 470 8.95 9.75 -0.07
C ILE A 470 10.17 9.77 0.84
N ILE A 471 11.39 9.57 0.32
CA ILE A 471 12.60 9.59 1.15
C ILE A 471 12.77 11.00 1.74
N PRO A 472 12.83 11.16 3.07
CA PRO A 472 12.94 12.47 3.70
C PRO A 472 14.30 13.12 3.41
N PRO A 473 14.46 14.44 3.68
CA PRO A 473 15.74 15.12 3.53
C PRO A 473 16.84 14.46 4.36
N LYS A 474 18.09 14.56 3.90
CA LYS A 474 19.24 14.17 4.72
C LYS A 474 19.26 14.99 6.03
N PRO A 475 19.42 14.36 7.21
CA PRO A 475 19.41 15.05 8.50
C PRO A 475 20.42 16.22 8.59
N ALA A 476 20.11 17.20 9.44
CA ALA A 476 20.96 18.38 9.63
C ALA A 476 22.33 18.00 10.20
N GLU A 477 23.40 18.63 9.68
CA GLU A 477 24.77 18.41 10.15
C GLU A 477 25.15 19.49 11.17
N PHE A 478 25.88 19.11 12.21
CA PHE A 478 26.39 20.01 13.24
C PHE A 478 27.90 19.81 13.43
N PRO A 479 28.66 20.87 13.75
CA PRO A 479 30.11 20.75 13.99
C PRO A 479 30.43 19.86 15.19
N LEU A 480 29.56 19.86 16.20
CA LEU A 480 29.64 19.05 17.41
C LEU A 480 28.25 18.46 17.68
N ASN A 481 28.22 17.24 18.20
CA ASN A 481 27.00 16.57 18.65
C ASN A 481 26.67 16.86 20.13
N THR A 482 27.49 17.68 20.80
CA THR A 482 27.27 18.10 22.19
C THR A 482 27.16 19.62 22.29
N ILE A 483 26.32 20.09 23.22
CA ILE A 483 26.13 21.51 23.51
C ILE A 483 26.20 21.76 25.01
N GLY A 484 26.66 22.95 25.43
CA GLY A 484 26.74 23.28 26.85
C GLY A 484 25.39 23.62 27.47
N LYS A 485 25.23 23.39 28.77
CA LYS A 485 24.05 23.77 29.55
C LYS A 485 23.68 25.27 29.52
N THR A 486 24.63 26.12 29.12
CA THR A 486 24.46 27.58 28.97
C THR A 486 24.26 28.02 27.52
N ALA A 487 24.17 27.08 26.57
CA ALA A 487 23.98 27.39 25.15
C ALA A 487 22.63 28.09 24.93
N THR A 488 22.67 29.26 24.32
CA THR A 488 21.48 30.03 23.93
C THR A 488 21.11 29.85 22.46
N HIS A 489 22.00 29.26 21.67
CA HIS A 489 21.77 28.95 20.27
C HIS A 489 22.71 27.83 19.81
N VAL A 490 22.34 27.16 18.72
CA VAL A 490 23.22 26.24 17.98
C VAL A 490 23.16 26.53 16.50
N GLN A 491 24.30 26.40 15.82
CA GLN A 491 24.39 26.56 14.37
C GLN A 491 24.48 25.19 13.71
N GLY A 492 23.60 24.95 12.73
CA GLY A 492 23.59 23.73 11.93
C GLY A 492 23.68 24.03 10.43
N TYR A 493 23.84 22.97 9.66
CA TYR A 493 23.89 22.99 8.20
C TYR A 493 22.86 22.02 7.61
N VAL A 494 22.22 22.43 6.52
CA VAL A 494 21.34 21.57 5.71
C VAL A 494 21.80 21.57 4.27
N GLU A 495 21.78 20.38 3.64
CA GLU A 495 22.13 20.24 2.23
C GLU A 495 20.99 20.72 1.32
N ASN A 496 19.74 20.35 1.65
CA ASN A 496 18.55 20.84 0.96
C ASN A 496 18.00 22.10 1.67
N LYS A 497 17.90 23.20 0.92
CA LYS A 497 17.47 24.50 1.44
C LYS A 497 15.95 24.67 1.45
N GLU A 498 15.23 23.86 0.67
CA GLU A 498 13.76 23.91 0.59
C GLU A 498 13.12 23.00 1.65
N VAL A 499 13.56 23.15 2.90
CA VAL A 499 13.09 22.34 4.04
C VAL A 499 12.49 23.21 5.14
N GLU A 500 11.57 22.63 5.89
CA GLU A 500 11.09 23.19 7.16
C GLU A 500 11.91 22.59 8.30
N ILE A 501 12.41 23.44 9.18
CA ILE A 501 13.19 23.04 10.35
C ILE A 501 12.29 23.10 11.58
N THR A 502 12.18 21.97 12.27
CA THR A 502 11.52 21.87 13.58
C THR A 502 12.45 21.19 14.57
N ALA A 503 12.24 21.39 15.86
CA ALA A 503 13.09 20.78 16.87
C ALA A 503 12.30 20.42 18.13
N THR A 504 12.83 19.45 18.87
CA THR A 504 12.29 19.03 20.16
C THR A 504 13.35 19.06 21.25
N HIS A 505 12.95 19.45 22.47
CA HIS A 505 13.73 19.30 23.70
C HIS A 505 13.13 18.14 24.51
N ASN A 506 13.89 17.05 24.70
CA ASN A 506 13.42 15.83 25.36
C ASN A 506 12.09 15.30 24.79
N GLY A 507 11.96 15.33 23.46
CA GLY A 507 10.76 14.92 22.73
C GLY A 507 9.59 15.93 22.75
N GLN A 508 9.73 17.09 23.41
CA GLN A 508 8.74 18.16 23.39
C GLN A 508 9.09 19.22 22.35
N ILE A 509 8.17 19.52 21.44
CA ILE A 509 8.35 20.56 20.40
C ILE A 509 8.50 21.93 21.06
N PHE A 510 9.45 22.73 20.58
CA PHE A 510 9.58 24.15 20.90
C PHE A 510 9.53 25.01 19.64
N ASP A 511 9.44 26.34 19.81
CA ASP A 511 9.23 27.26 18.69
C ASP A 511 10.48 27.38 17.81
N THR A 512 10.29 27.15 16.50
CA THR A 512 11.32 27.29 15.47
C THR A 512 10.86 28.20 14.32
N SER A 513 9.80 28.99 14.51
CA SER A 513 9.19 29.77 13.42
C SER A 513 10.13 30.81 12.81
N ASP A 514 11.11 31.27 13.58
CA ASP A 514 12.06 32.32 13.18
C ASP A 514 13.34 31.75 12.53
N VAL A 515 13.46 30.41 12.43
CA VAL A 515 14.63 29.78 11.81
C VAL A 515 14.62 30.04 10.30
N THR A 516 15.70 30.64 9.80
CA THR A 516 15.94 30.86 8.37
C THR A 516 17.22 30.19 7.92
N ILE A 517 17.21 29.64 6.70
CA ILE A 517 18.38 29.02 6.06
C ILE A 517 19.04 30.06 5.14
N ASP A 518 20.34 30.27 5.28
CA ASP A 518 21.10 31.19 4.43
C ASP A 518 21.43 30.60 3.04
N ASN A 519 22.11 31.37 2.19
CA ASN A 519 22.45 30.93 0.83
C ASN A 519 23.49 29.80 0.82
N GLU A 520 24.21 29.63 1.92
CA GLU A 520 25.24 28.63 2.10
C GLU A 520 24.68 27.34 2.74
N GLY A 521 23.44 27.35 3.23
CA GLY A 521 22.78 26.20 3.89
C GLY A 521 22.89 26.21 5.41
N ASN A 522 23.42 27.27 6.02
CA ASN A 522 23.49 27.39 7.48
C ASN A 522 22.19 27.91 8.08
N PHE A 523 21.88 27.48 9.29
CA PHE A 523 20.79 28.00 10.09
C PHE A 523 21.21 28.13 11.56
N ILE A 524 20.51 28.98 12.30
CA ILE A 524 20.67 29.14 13.75
C ILE A 524 19.37 28.71 14.41
N LEU A 525 19.48 27.79 15.37
CA LEU A 525 18.39 27.37 16.24
C LEU A 525 18.51 28.12 17.57
N ASP A 526 17.50 28.90 17.93
CA ASP A 526 17.45 29.62 19.19
C ASP A 526 17.04 28.66 20.32
N LEU A 527 17.81 28.65 21.40
CA LEU A 527 17.61 27.84 22.60
C LEU A 527 17.38 28.73 23.84
N SER A 528 17.29 30.06 23.68
CA SER A 528 17.27 31.04 24.78
C SER A 528 16.09 30.88 25.73
N ASP A 529 14.97 30.36 25.24
CA ASP A 529 13.75 30.10 26.03
C ASP A 529 13.76 28.71 26.71
N LEU A 530 14.79 27.89 26.45
CA LEU A 530 14.93 26.56 27.04
C LEU A 530 15.79 26.60 28.31
N THR A 531 15.47 25.74 29.27
CA THR A 531 16.32 25.49 30.44
C THR A 531 17.00 24.14 30.27
N LEU A 532 18.25 24.17 29.80
CA LEU A 532 19.02 22.97 29.49
C LEU A 532 19.67 22.36 30.74
N LYS A 533 19.65 21.03 30.83
CA LYS A 533 20.30 20.21 31.85
C LYS A 533 21.19 19.17 31.19
N GLU A 534 22.19 18.69 31.92
CA GLU A 534 22.99 17.54 31.51
C GLU A 534 22.08 16.37 31.10
N ASP A 535 22.46 15.69 30.01
CA ASP A 535 21.72 14.61 29.34
C ASP A 535 20.42 15.03 28.64
N ASP A 536 20.07 16.31 28.59
CA ASP A 536 18.95 16.76 27.76
C ASP A 536 19.25 16.54 26.26
N GLU A 537 18.24 16.17 25.50
CA GLU A 537 18.32 15.93 24.06
C GLU A 537 17.64 17.07 23.29
N ILE A 538 18.37 17.68 22.36
CA ILE A 538 17.82 18.57 21.32
C ILE A 538 17.86 17.82 20.00
N GLN A 539 16.69 17.42 19.50
CA GLN A 539 16.57 16.72 18.22
C GLN A 539 16.04 17.67 17.14
N VAL A 540 16.72 17.72 15.99
CA VAL A 540 16.45 18.68 14.91
C VAL A 540 15.99 17.95 13.65
N PHE A 541 14.76 18.25 13.23
CA PHE A 541 14.02 17.57 12.17
C PHE A 541 13.91 18.43 10.93
N LEU A 542 14.10 17.82 9.76
CA LEU A 542 13.90 18.46 8.46
C LEU A 542 12.72 17.83 7.73
N ARG A 543 11.85 18.68 7.18
CA ARG A 543 10.72 18.25 6.33
C ARG A 543 10.86 18.79 4.91
N ASP A 544 10.67 17.95 3.90
CA ASP A 544 10.62 18.36 2.48
C ASP A 544 9.27 19.00 2.10
N ALA A 545 9.18 19.50 0.86
CA ALA A 545 8.01 20.16 0.30
C ALA A 545 7.33 19.33 -0.81
N GLU A 546 7.50 18.00 -0.81
CA GLU A 546 7.04 17.11 -1.89
C GLU A 546 5.52 16.81 -1.86
N GLY A 547 4.83 17.25 -0.81
CA GLY A 547 3.39 17.12 -0.65
C GLY A 547 2.95 15.81 0.00
N SER A 548 1.64 15.54 -0.12
CA SER A 548 0.99 14.37 0.49
C SER A 548 1.08 13.15 -0.42
N ALA A 549 1.73 12.10 0.09
CA ALA A 549 1.79 10.78 -0.54
C ALA A 549 0.38 10.16 -0.66
N GLU A 550 -0.46 10.32 0.37
CA GLU A 550 -1.86 9.89 0.36
C GLU A 550 -2.65 10.57 -0.78
N ALA A 551 -2.48 11.89 -0.96
CA ALA A 551 -3.12 12.63 -2.06
C ALA A 551 -2.59 12.21 -3.44
N ALA A 552 -1.36 11.72 -3.52
CA ALA A 552 -0.78 11.14 -4.72
C ALA A 552 -1.24 9.68 -4.99
N GLY A 553 -1.99 9.07 -4.06
CA GLY A 553 -2.51 7.71 -4.19
C GLY A 553 -1.58 6.62 -3.65
N VAL A 554 -0.53 6.98 -2.91
CA VAL A 554 0.30 6.00 -2.18
C VAL A 554 -0.55 5.40 -1.07
N ILE A 555 -0.60 4.07 -1.01
CA ILE A 555 -1.36 3.33 0.01
C ILE A 555 -0.48 3.13 1.24
N ASN A 556 -1.03 3.39 2.43
CA ASN A 556 -0.33 3.30 3.72
C ASN A 556 1.02 4.07 3.78
N PRO A 557 1.04 5.38 3.47
CA PRO A 557 2.27 6.18 3.58
C PRO A 557 2.78 6.23 5.03
N PRO A 558 4.07 6.51 5.26
CA PRO A 558 4.62 6.59 6.61
C PRO A 558 4.03 7.77 7.37
N GLU A 559 3.88 7.65 8.70
CA GLU A 559 3.32 8.71 9.57
C GLU A 559 4.13 10.02 9.54
N THR A 560 5.36 9.95 9.04
CA THR A 560 6.23 11.11 8.83
C THR A 560 5.77 12.01 7.67
N ASN A 561 4.98 11.52 6.71
CA ASN A 561 4.49 12.31 5.58
C ASN A 561 3.18 13.06 5.92
N ASN A 562 3.07 14.30 5.46
CA ASN A 562 1.84 15.09 5.57
C ASN A 562 1.59 15.90 4.30
N VAL A 563 0.64 16.85 4.35
CA VAL A 563 0.30 17.73 3.22
C VAL A 563 1.45 18.58 2.67
N ARG A 564 2.50 18.80 3.47
CA ARG A 564 3.70 19.54 3.04
C ARG A 564 4.73 18.59 2.44
N GLY A 565 4.96 17.44 3.06
CA GLY A 565 6.06 16.54 2.68
C GLY A 565 6.47 15.58 3.77
N ASN A 566 7.55 14.82 3.55
CA ASN A 566 8.06 13.87 4.53
C ASN A 566 9.10 14.49 5.48
N ILE A 567 9.02 14.15 6.77
CA ILE A 567 9.97 14.62 7.80
C ILE A 567 10.90 13.49 8.21
N ASN A 568 12.12 13.83 8.66
CA ASN A 568 12.96 12.85 9.35
C ASN A 568 12.18 12.19 10.51
N PRO A 569 12.26 10.88 10.70
CA PRO A 569 11.67 10.22 11.86
C PRO A 569 12.49 10.54 13.13
N ALA A 570 11.88 10.42 14.32
CA ALA A 570 12.58 10.59 15.59
C ALA A 570 13.56 9.44 15.91
N ALA A 571 13.28 8.26 15.36
CA ALA A 571 14.13 7.08 15.43
C ALA A 571 14.19 6.45 14.03
N GLU A 572 15.12 5.53 13.81
CA GLU A 572 15.22 4.79 12.55
C GLU A 572 13.87 4.20 12.14
N LEU A 573 13.42 4.48 10.90
CA LEU A 573 12.14 4.03 10.38
C LEU A 573 12.35 3.33 9.03
N THR A 574 12.12 2.02 8.98
CA THR A 574 12.07 1.30 7.70
C THR A 574 10.73 1.52 7.03
N PHE A 575 10.77 2.00 5.79
CA PHE A 575 9.63 2.13 4.90
C PHE A 575 9.96 1.44 3.57
N HIS A 576 9.24 0.36 3.28
CA HIS A 576 9.45 -0.50 2.11
C HIS A 576 10.91 -1.02 2.03
N ASP A 577 11.66 -0.65 0.98
CA ASP A 577 13.02 -1.12 0.74
C ASP A 577 14.11 -0.17 1.29
N VAL A 578 13.73 0.91 1.97
CA VAL A 578 14.63 1.93 2.50
C VAL A 578 14.43 2.13 4.00
N THR A 579 15.53 2.42 4.70
CA THR A 579 15.51 2.85 6.09
C THR A 579 15.80 4.35 6.15
N PHE A 580 14.85 5.13 6.68
CA PHE A 580 15.02 6.56 6.88
C PHE A 580 15.90 6.82 8.09
N GLU A 581 16.93 7.65 7.89
CA GLU A 581 17.80 8.11 8.96
C GLU A 581 17.03 9.02 9.94
N PRO A 582 17.22 8.85 11.25
CA PRO A 582 16.58 9.71 12.24
C PRO A 582 17.09 11.15 12.17
N ALA A 583 16.27 12.07 12.67
CA ALA A 583 16.65 13.46 12.92
C ALA A 583 17.88 13.54 13.83
N THR A 584 18.78 14.49 13.56
CA THR A 584 20.03 14.65 14.30
C THR A 584 19.77 15.07 15.74
N THR A 585 20.39 14.38 16.70
CA THR A 585 20.27 14.66 18.13
C THR A 585 21.57 15.28 18.67
N LEU A 586 21.42 16.38 19.40
CA LEU A 586 22.47 17.02 20.18
C LEU A 586 22.25 16.72 21.66
N ILE A 587 23.32 16.37 22.37
CA ILE A 587 23.29 16.06 23.81
C ILE A 587 23.83 17.24 24.61
N VAL A 588 23.11 17.63 25.67
CA VAL A 588 23.58 18.68 26.58
C VAL A 588 24.58 18.10 27.57
N GLU A 589 25.77 18.70 27.65
CA GLU A 589 26.83 18.34 28.58
C GLU A 589 27.23 19.52 29.50
N ASP A 590 27.81 19.20 30.66
CA ASP A 590 28.37 20.20 31.57
C ASP A 590 29.82 20.58 31.18
N VAL A 591 29.98 21.53 30.26
CA VAL A 591 31.28 21.92 29.68
C VAL A 591 31.88 23.25 30.21
N GLY A 592 31.60 23.63 31.47
CA GLY A 592 32.15 24.85 32.14
C GLY A 592 33.43 24.62 32.98
N PRO A 593 34.11 25.67 33.48
CA PRO A 593 35.28 25.54 34.37
C PRO A 593 34.91 24.87 35.70
N PHE A 594 35.81 24.04 36.23
CA PHE A 594 35.61 23.36 37.52
C PHE A 594 35.81 24.31 38.71
N SER A 595 35.18 23.99 39.84
CA SER A 595 35.45 24.68 41.11
C SER A 595 36.95 24.56 41.48
N PRO A 596 37.59 25.62 42.00
CA PRO A 596 38.96 25.52 42.50
C PRO A 596 39.07 24.49 43.64
N VAL A 597 40.10 23.65 43.59
CA VAL A 597 40.43 22.70 44.67
C VAL A 597 41.67 23.15 45.46
N ASP A 598 41.84 22.61 46.66
CA ASP A 598 42.94 22.92 47.55
C ASP A 598 44.26 22.47 46.92
N PRO A 599 45.24 23.37 46.72
CA PRO A 599 46.48 23.00 46.06
C PRO A 599 47.35 22.06 46.90
N LEU A 600 47.11 21.92 48.21
CA LEU A 600 47.78 20.95 49.08
C LEU A 600 46.97 19.66 49.23
N VAL A 601 45.66 19.71 49.06
CA VAL A 601 44.72 18.57 49.18
C VAL A 601 43.76 18.57 47.97
N PRO A 602 44.19 18.11 46.78
CA PRO A 602 43.45 18.24 45.53
C PRO A 602 42.03 17.65 45.50
N GLU A 603 41.66 16.83 46.50
CA GLU A 603 40.33 16.23 46.66
C GLU A 603 39.30 17.18 47.28
N LEU A 604 39.74 18.32 47.83
CA LEU A 604 38.89 19.26 48.58
C LEU A 604 38.62 20.53 47.75
N GLU A 605 37.37 20.83 47.46
CA GLU A 605 36.98 22.12 46.87
C GLU A 605 37.20 23.28 47.86
N VAL A 606 37.67 24.42 47.35
CA VAL A 606 37.96 25.63 48.14
C VAL A 606 37.55 26.89 47.40
N GLU A 607 37.41 27.98 48.15
CA GLU A 607 37.09 29.30 47.64
C GLU A 607 38.31 30.23 47.81
N PRO A 608 39.11 30.51 46.77
CA PRO A 608 40.25 31.42 46.89
C PRO A 608 39.82 32.90 46.98
N GLU A 609 40.54 33.72 47.75
CA GLU A 609 40.19 35.14 47.98
C GLU A 609 40.24 36.00 46.71
N ASN A 610 41.23 35.79 45.85
CA ASN A 610 41.53 36.68 44.72
C ASN A 610 41.32 35.96 43.38
N LYS A 611 40.07 35.60 43.08
CA LYS A 611 39.68 34.92 41.83
C LYS A 611 39.94 35.83 40.62
N PRO A 612 40.57 35.32 39.55
CA PRO A 612 40.70 36.05 38.29
C PRO A 612 39.36 36.10 37.55
N GLU A 613 39.23 37.02 36.59
CA GLU A 613 38.16 36.95 35.60
C GLU A 613 38.50 35.87 34.57
N LEU A 614 37.65 34.84 34.46
CA LEU A 614 37.79 33.74 33.52
C LEU A 614 36.68 33.80 32.45
N PRO A 615 36.94 33.42 31.19
CA PRO A 615 35.89 33.30 30.18
C PRO A 615 34.83 32.25 30.57
N GLU A 616 33.55 32.53 30.29
CA GLU A 616 32.44 31.62 30.60
C GLU A 616 32.43 30.36 29.72
N ASN A 617 32.97 30.43 28.50
CA ASN A 617 32.93 29.35 27.51
C ASN A 617 34.34 28.86 27.13
N GLN A 618 35.05 28.24 28.09
CA GLN A 618 36.37 27.67 27.83
C GLN A 618 36.32 26.28 27.16
N GLY A 619 35.19 25.58 27.24
CA GLY A 619 35.01 24.23 26.70
C GLY A 619 35.62 23.13 27.58
N GLN A 620 35.85 21.95 27.00
CA GLN A 620 36.34 20.78 27.74
C GLN A 620 37.82 20.87 28.16
N LEU A 621 38.61 21.78 27.58
CA LEU A 621 39.97 22.14 28.03
C LEU A 621 39.92 23.56 28.61
N SER A 622 40.15 23.70 29.90
CA SER A 622 39.89 24.96 30.62
C SER A 622 40.90 25.27 31.71
N ILE A 623 41.10 26.56 31.97
CA ILE A 623 41.73 27.07 33.19
C ILE A 623 40.63 27.34 34.22
N ASP A 624 40.69 26.64 35.34
CA ASP A 624 39.69 26.71 36.41
C ASP A 624 40.02 27.79 37.45
N PHE A 625 41.31 28.03 37.70
CA PHE A 625 41.78 29.02 38.66
C PHE A 625 43.23 29.45 38.41
N ILE A 626 43.54 30.72 38.69
CA ILE A 626 44.91 31.25 38.71
C ILE A 626 45.05 32.22 39.91
N SER A 627 46.11 32.06 40.70
CA SER A 627 46.41 32.99 41.80
C SER A 627 46.92 34.35 41.30
N SER A 628 46.41 35.43 41.89
CA SER A 628 46.98 36.78 41.71
C SER A 628 48.17 36.98 42.66
N PHE A 629 49.31 37.45 42.13
CA PHE A 629 50.51 37.66 42.95
C PHE A 629 50.50 39.02 43.65
N ASN A 630 50.45 39.00 44.99
CA ASN A 630 50.53 40.20 45.82
C ASN A 630 51.85 40.24 46.58
N PHE A 631 52.72 41.20 46.28
CA PHE A 631 54.02 41.35 46.94
C PHE A 631 53.98 42.19 48.23
N GLY A 632 52.82 42.72 48.61
CA GLY A 632 52.64 43.52 49.82
C GLY A 632 53.46 44.82 49.85
N SER A 633 53.62 45.38 51.05
CA SER A 633 54.46 46.56 51.27
C SER A 633 55.92 46.16 51.51
N GLN A 634 56.83 46.66 50.68
CA GLN A 634 58.24 46.29 50.71
C GLN A 634 59.15 47.50 50.95
N ALA A 635 60.28 47.28 51.63
CA ALA A 635 61.30 48.31 51.80
C ALA A 635 62.12 48.48 50.52
N ILE A 636 62.33 49.73 50.09
CA ILE A 636 63.13 50.05 48.90
C ILE A 636 64.60 49.65 49.13
N SER A 637 65.16 48.87 48.22
CA SER A 637 66.59 48.55 48.14
C SER A 637 67.29 49.33 47.03
N VAL A 638 68.53 49.76 47.29
CA VAL A 638 69.46 50.31 46.28
C VAL A 638 70.39 49.25 45.69
N HIS A 639 70.29 48.00 46.17
CA HIS A 639 70.95 46.81 45.63
C HIS A 639 69.91 45.93 44.93
N GLU A 640 70.36 44.91 44.21
CA GLU A 640 69.44 43.87 43.72
C GLU A 640 68.69 43.23 44.90
N GLN A 641 67.40 42.96 44.73
CA GLN A 641 66.55 42.40 45.78
C GLN A 641 65.42 41.57 45.16
N THR A 642 65.10 40.44 45.79
CA THR A 642 63.90 39.66 45.48
C THR A 642 62.84 39.92 46.55
N TYR A 643 61.63 40.31 46.12
CA TYR A 643 60.46 40.46 46.98
C TYR A 643 59.52 39.28 46.75
N TYR A 644 59.06 38.61 47.81
CA TYR A 644 58.22 37.43 47.66
C TYR A 644 56.73 37.78 47.73
N ALA A 645 55.93 37.11 46.92
CA ALA A 645 54.48 37.22 46.94
C ALA A 645 53.93 36.56 48.21
N GLN A 646 52.85 37.12 48.74
CA GLN A 646 52.07 36.51 49.81
C GLN A 646 51.45 35.19 49.31
N PRO A 647 51.33 34.18 50.18
CA PRO A 647 50.59 32.96 49.87
C PRO A 647 49.13 33.21 49.49
N GLN A 648 48.53 32.28 48.76
CA GLN A 648 47.10 32.31 48.41
C GLN A 648 46.25 32.06 49.65
N ARG A 649 45.33 32.97 49.95
CA ARG A 649 44.38 32.86 51.06
C ARG A 649 43.06 32.27 50.59
N LEU A 650 42.38 31.54 51.47
CA LEU A 650 41.07 30.94 51.22
C LEU A 650 39.97 31.71 51.98
N LEU A 651 38.74 31.60 51.51
CA LEU A 651 37.54 32.17 52.11
C LEU A 651 36.72 31.10 52.84
N ASN A 652 36.00 31.53 53.87
CA ASN A 652 34.89 30.81 54.50
C ASN A 652 33.64 30.93 53.62
N GLU A 653 32.65 30.08 53.89
CA GLU A 653 31.33 30.15 53.24
C GLU A 653 30.64 31.52 53.40
N ASP A 654 30.97 32.27 54.45
CA ASP A 654 30.45 33.62 54.72
C ASP A 654 31.25 34.75 54.02
N GLY A 655 32.25 34.40 53.22
CA GLY A 655 33.11 35.33 52.48
C GLY A 655 34.23 35.97 53.30
N THR A 656 34.42 35.59 54.57
CA THR A 656 35.56 36.04 55.38
C THR A 656 36.82 35.21 55.11
N VAL A 657 38.00 35.80 55.30
CA VAL A 657 39.28 35.08 55.11
C VAL A 657 39.46 34.00 56.17
N LYS A 658 39.88 32.81 55.76
CA LYS A 658 40.32 31.72 56.65
C LYS A 658 41.69 32.02 57.23
N GLU A 659 41.70 32.58 58.44
CA GLU A 659 42.92 32.91 59.17
C GLU A 659 43.76 31.66 59.49
N ASN A 660 45.07 31.71 59.18
CA ASN A 660 46.06 30.63 59.36
C ASN A 660 45.97 29.43 58.40
N GLU A 661 45.19 29.52 57.31
CA GLU A 661 45.15 28.50 56.25
C GLU A 661 45.66 29.07 54.91
N GLU A 662 46.93 29.44 54.89
CA GLU A 662 47.61 29.88 53.67
C GLU A 662 47.93 28.69 52.75
N ARG A 663 47.91 28.93 51.44
CA ARG A 663 48.22 27.95 50.40
C ARG A 663 49.30 28.48 49.45
N PRO A 664 50.09 27.59 48.84
CA PRO A 664 50.93 27.97 47.70
C PRO A 664 50.10 28.69 46.63
N ASN A 665 50.69 29.69 45.99
CA ASN A 665 50.11 30.23 44.77
C ASN A 665 50.06 29.12 43.71
N TYR A 666 48.97 29.03 42.95
CA TYR A 666 48.73 27.93 42.02
C TYR A 666 47.87 28.31 40.82
N VAL A 667 47.89 27.44 39.82
CA VAL A 667 47.01 27.39 38.66
C VAL A 667 46.32 26.03 38.64
N GLN A 668 45.03 26.00 38.28
CA GLN A 668 44.27 24.77 38.07
C GLN A 668 43.81 24.68 36.61
N ILE A 669 44.04 23.52 35.99
CA ILE A 669 43.71 23.22 34.59
C ILE A 669 42.88 21.94 34.57
N SER A 670 41.83 21.90 33.75
CA SER A 670 41.05 20.68 33.50
C SER A 670 41.01 20.34 32.02
N ASP A 671 41.49 19.15 31.65
CA ASP A 671 41.30 18.57 30.31
C ASP A 671 40.35 17.37 30.37
N ARG A 672 39.14 17.57 29.85
CA ARG A 672 38.04 16.59 29.83
C ARG A 672 37.69 16.14 28.42
N ARG A 673 38.52 16.48 27.44
CA ARG A 673 38.30 16.06 26.05
C ARG A 673 38.28 14.53 25.98
N PRO A 674 37.35 13.92 25.23
CA PRO A 674 37.33 12.48 25.02
C PRO A 674 38.61 12.04 24.30
N ASP A 675 39.00 10.76 24.44
CA ASP A 675 40.29 10.26 23.96
C ASP A 675 40.52 10.48 22.46
N ASN A 676 39.45 10.54 21.65
CA ASN A 676 39.51 10.82 20.21
C ASN A 676 39.74 12.30 19.83
N GLU A 677 39.62 13.23 20.77
CA GLU A 677 39.81 14.68 20.57
C GLU A 677 41.05 15.22 21.30
N ARG A 678 41.74 14.38 22.07
CA ARG A 678 42.90 14.75 22.87
C ARG A 678 44.18 14.73 22.02
N SER A 679 44.75 15.92 21.81
CA SER A 679 46.00 16.14 21.05
C SER A 679 47.16 16.67 21.91
N GLY A 680 46.95 16.76 23.23
CA GLY A 680 47.84 17.46 24.17
C GLY A 680 47.48 18.94 24.36
N TRP A 681 48.13 19.59 25.31
CA TRP A 681 47.92 21.00 25.63
C TRP A 681 49.17 21.66 26.22
N GLN A 682 49.23 22.98 26.14
CA GLN A 682 50.32 23.78 26.69
C GLN A 682 49.78 24.94 27.52
N LEU A 683 50.33 25.12 28.72
CA LEU A 683 50.10 26.31 29.55
C LEU A 683 51.28 27.26 29.43
N SER A 684 50.98 28.52 29.13
CA SER A 684 51.98 29.58 29.01
C SER A 684 51.54 30.86 29.69
N VAL A 685 52.51 31.68 30.07
CA VAL A 685 52.28 32.99 30.70
C VAL A 685 53.09 34.07 30.02
N THR A 686 52.49 35.25 29.89
CA THR A 686 53.17 36.47 29.43
C THR A 686 52.94 37.59 30.43
N GLN A 687 54.01 38.23 30.90
CA GLN A 687 53.88 39.46 31.66
C GLN A 687 53.66 40.64 30.70
N ASN A 688 52.52 41.33 30.80
CA ASN A 688 52.16 42.43 29.91
C ASN A 688 52.84 43.72 30.37
N GLY A 689 53.96 44.07 29.75
CA GLY A 689 54.78 45.21 30.12
C GLY A 689 55.53 45.03 31.44
N GLN A 690 56.32 46.02 31.82
CA GLN A 690 57.01 46.00 33.10
C GLN A 690 56.08 46.42 34.24
N PHE A 691 56.36 46.01 35.48
CA PHE A 691 55.78 46.59 36.68
C PHE A 691 55.92 48.11 36.63
N SER A 692 54.79 48.81 36.62
CA SER A 692 54.74 50.26 36.49
C SER A 692 53.87 50.87 37.57
N ASN A 693 54.23 52.07 38.01
CA ASN A 693 53.37 52.85 38.89
C ASN A 693 52.42 53.74 38.08
N ARG A 694 51.44 54.35 38.75
CA ARG A 694 50.43 55.23 38.09
C ARG A 694 51.03 56.46 37.38
N ASN A 695 52.29 56.80 37.64
CA ASN A 695 53.00 57.89 36.98
C ASN A 695 53.83 57.41 35.76
N GLY A 696 53.76 56.12 35.42
CA GLY A 696 54.51 55.52 34.30
C GLY A 696 55.97 55.22 34.63
N HIS A 697 56.39 55.27 35.90
CA HIS A 697 57.74 54.80 36.27
C HIS A 697 57.75 53.28 36.28
N GLU A 698 58.66 52.67 35.53
CA GLU A 698 58.78 51.21 35.41
C GLU A 698 59.91 50.66 36.28
N LEU A 699 59.72 49.44 36.79
CA LEU A 699 60.79 48.66 37.41
C LEU A 699 61.66 48.00 36.33
N LEU A 700 62.39 48.81 35.57
CA LEU A 700 63.19 48.32 34.43
C LEU A 700 64.12 47.16 34.82
N GLY A 701 64.01 46.08 34.06
CA GLY A 701 64.76 44.84 34.25
C GLY A 701 64.22 43.89 35.31
N SER A 702 63.11 44.18 35.99
CA SER A 702 62.54 43.20 36.92
C SER A 702 61.87 42.03 36.21
N GLU A 703 61.96 40.85 36.83
CA GLU A 703 61.39 39.60 36.35
C GLU A 703 60.63 38.88 37.49
N ILE A 704 59.58 38.14 37.13
CA ILE A 704 58.90 37.24 38.07
C ILE A 704 59.64 35.90 38.04
N GLN A 705 59.96 35.37 39.22
CA GLN A 705 60.64 34.09 39.42
C GLN A 705 59.65 33.13 40.07
N LEU A 706 59.37 32.01 39.41
CA LEU A 706 58.54 30.93 39.93
C LEU A 706 59.45 29.75 40.27
N SER A 707 59.56 29.42 41.54
CA SER A 707 60.41 28.34 42.08
C SER A 707 59.57 27.33 42.87
N ASN A 708 60.18 26.22 43.28
CA ASN A 708 59.51 25.12 43.99
C ASN A 708 58.25 24.62 43.27
N GLN A 709 58.32 24.55 41.94
CA GLN A 709 57.21 24.13 41.09
C GLN A 709 56.82 22.67 41.38
N GLN A 710 55.53 22.41 41.58
CA GLN A 710 55.02 21.07 41.84
C GLN A 710 53.69 20.87 41.10
N LEU A 711 53.45 19.63 40.70
CA LEU A 711 52.20 19.19 40.08
C LEU A 711 51.46 18.26 41.04
N ALA A 712 50.14 18.43 41.13
CA ALA A 712 49.28 17.58 41.94
C ALA A 712 47.95 17.32 41.23
N THR A 713 47.38 16.15 41.46
CA THR A 713 46.05 15.77 40.98
C THR A 713 45.39 14.82 41.98
N ALA A 714 44.06 14.86 42.08
CA ALA A 714 43.27 13.89 42.83
C ALA A 714 42.94 12.62 42.01
N GLN A 715 43.01 12.71 40.67
CA GLN A 715 42.44 11.70 39.77
C GLN A 715 43.46 10.64 39.33
N GLY A 716 44.74 10.82 39.66
CA GLY A 716 45.82 9.98 39.14
C GLY A 716 46.05 10.20 37.65
N GLY A 717 46.81 9.30 37.02
CA GLY A 717 47.16 9.41 35.59
C GLY A 717 48.56 9.96 35.34
N ASN A 718 48.88 10.16 34.06
CA ASN A 718 50.19 10.63 33.63
C ASN A 718 50.28 12.16 33.78
N SER A 719 51.28 12.62 34.52
CA SER A 719 51.51 14.03 34.79
C SER A 719 51.92 14.79 33.54
N PRO A 720 51.43 16.04 33.34
CA PRO A 720 52.06 16.95 32.39
C PRO A 720 53.51 17.23 32.84
N GLU A 721 54.32 17.69 31.90
CA GLU A 721 55.75 17.96 32.10
C GLU A 721 56.00 19.44 32.40
N LEU A 722 56.93 19.69 33.32
CA LEU A 722 57.47 21.03 33.59
C LEU A 722 58.50 21.39 32.52
N GLN A 723 58.38 22.56 31.91
CA GLN A 723 59.35 23.01 30.91
C GLN A 723 60.74 23.30 31.49
N GLU A 724 60.81 23.81 32.73
CA GLU A 724 62.04 24.07 33.49
C GLU A 724 61.82 23.68 34.95
N GLU A 725 62.52 22.65 35.45
CA GLU A 725 62.28 22.12 36.80
C GLU A 725 62.77 23.06 37.92
N SER A 726 63.90 23.74 37.70
CA SER A 726 64.58 24.47 38.78
C SER A 726 63.91 25.80 39.14
N MET A 727 63.60 26.63 38.14
CA MET A 727 62.97 27.95 38.30
C MET A 727 62.55 28.50 36.92
N GLN A 728 61.33 29.01 36.81
CA GLN A 728 60.87 29.77 35.65
C GLN A 728 61.13 31.26 35.86
N ARG A 729 61.63 31.94 34.84
CA ARG A 729 61.82 33.39 34.82
C ARG A 729 60.90 34.01 33.79
N ILE A 730 59.93 34.80 34.24
CA ILE A 730 58.96 35.46 33.38
C ILE A 730 59.48 36.85 33.06
N LEU A 731 60.00 37.01 31.85
CA LEU A 731 60.46 38.28 31.34
C LEU A 731 59.29 39.10 30.78
N PRO A 732 59.26 40.42 30.97
CA PRO A 732 58.24 41.29 30.38
C PRO A 732 58.13 41.10 28.86
N ASN A 733 56.89 41.06 28.38
CA ASN A 733 56.52 40.92 26.96
C ASN A 733 57.08 39.66 26.27
N THR A 734 57.47 38.64 27.05
CA THR A 734 57.98 37.36 26.53
C THR A 734 57.03 36.25 26.96
N LYS A 735 56.51 35.50 25.99
CA LYS A 735 55.70 34.30 26.24
C LYS A 735 56.59 33.20 26.77
N GLN A 736 56.32 32.72 27.98
CA GLN A 736 57.04 31.63 28.63
C GLN A 736 56.13 30.40 28.75
N ILE A 737 56.62 29.25 28.28
CA ILE A 737 55.94 27.96 28.43
C ILE A 737 56.25 27.40 29.81
N LEU A 738 55.21 27.00 30.54
CA LEU A 738 55.31 26.52 31.92
C LEU A 738 55.09 25.01 32.00
N LEU A 739 54.01 24.54 31.38
CA LEU A 739 53.61 23.13 31.34
C LEU A 739 53.33 22.69 29.93
N GLN A 740 53.60 21.42 29.67
CA GLN A 740 53.22 20.75 28.44
C GLN A 740 52.65 19.36 28.76
N ALA A 741 51.51 19.05 28.17
CA ALA A 741 50.90 17.73 28.14
C ALA A 741 50.91 17.20 26.71
N ASP A 742 51.25 15.93 26.54
CA ASP A 742 51.06 15.18 25.30
C ASP A 742 49.67 14.50 25.27
N GLU A 743 49.44 13.62 24.29
CA GLU A 743 48.17 12.90 24.13
C GLU A 743 47.87 11.94 25.28
N GLU A 744 48.90 11.44 25.98
CA GLU A 744 48.77 10.44 27.03
C GLU A 744 48.85 11.05 28.44
N SER A 745 49.10 12.35 28.58
CA SER A 745 49.31 13.06 29.86
C SER A 745 48.41 14.28 30.04
N GLY A 746 48.34 14.80 31.26
CA GLY A 746 47.59 16.03 31.54
C GLY A 746 46.07 15.91 31.44
N THR A 747 45.53 14.68 31.38
CA THR A 747 44.09 14.41 31.42
C THR A 747 43.53 14.64 32.82
N GLY A 748 42.30 15.14 32.91
CA GLY A 748 41.66 15.47 34.18
C GLY A 748 42.13 16.80 34.75
N THR A 749 41.92 16.99 36.05
CA THR A 749 42.25 18.23 36.77
C THR A 749 43.65 18.17 37.34
N TRP A 750 44.47 19.16 36.96
CA TRP A 750 45.86 19.33 37.38
C TRP A 750 46.08 20.64 38.09
N ILE A 751 46.73 20.57 39.24
CA ILE A 751 47.17 21.70 40.04
C ILE A 751 48.65 21.92 39.78
N TYR A 752 48.98 23.11 39.30
CA TYR A 752 50.33 23.60 39.18
C TYR A 752 50.61 24.64 40.26
N ARG A 753 51.32 24.22 41.31
CA ARG A 753 51.55 25.02 42.53
C ARG A 753 53.02 25.43 42.68
N PHE A 754 53.22 26.58 43.31
CA PHE A 754 54.54 27.14 43.60
C PHE A 754 54.84 27.00 45.10
N GLY A 755 55.50 25.91 45.47
CA GLY A 755 55.82 25.56 46.85
C GLY A 755 54.81 24.61 47.52
N ASP A 756 55.03 24.42 48.81
CA ASP A 756 54.22 23.63 49.73
C ASP A 756 53.93 24.44 51.01
N ALA A 757 53.38 23.79 52.05
CA ALA A 757 53.06 24.44 53.33
C ALA A 757 54.27 25.12 54.00
N GLU A 758 55.51 24.70 53.72
CA GLU A 758 56.72 25.26 54.33
C GLU A 758 57.38 26.33 53.45
N THR A 759 57.18 26.27 52.13
CA THR A 759 57.91 27.09 51.15
C THR A 759 57.05 28.11 50.40
N ALA A 760 55.72 28.08 50.55
CA ALA A 760 54.77 28.95 49.85
C ALA A 760 55.11 30.45 49.94
N ASP A 761 55.68 30.91 51.05
CA ASP A 761 56.05 32.32 51.30
C ASP A 761 57.28 32.79 50.51
N LYS A 762 57.98 31.87 49.80
CA LYS A 762 59.25 32.15 49.08
C LYS A 762 59.33 31.56 47.67
N SER A 763 58.22 31.06 47.14
CA SER A 763 58.20 30.37 45.84
C SER A 763 57.85 31.26 44.64
N VAL A 764 57.21 32.41 44.88
CA VAL A 764 56.94 33.41 43.84
C VAL A 764 57.66 34.69 44.21
N GLY A 765 58.69 35.05 43.43
CA GLY A 765 59.55 36.20 43.68
C GLY A 765 59.47 37.25 42.57
N LEU A 766 59.56 38.52 42.93
CA LEU A 766 59.83 39.63 42.03
C LEU A 766 61.29 40.04 42.22
N TYR A 767 62.14 39.67 41.26
CA TYR A 767 63.54 40.08 41.25
C TYR A 767 63.65 41.49 40.66
N VAL A 768 64.20 42.42 41.43
CA VAL A 768 64.46 43.80 41.00
C VAL A 768 65.98 44.00 40.93
N PRO A 769 66.54 44.24 39.74
CA PRO A 769 67.98 44.35 39.58
C PRO A 769 68.53 45.66 40.15
N LYS A 770 69.86 45.68 40.36
CA LYS A 770 70.55 46.91 40.73
C LYS A 770 70.46 47.93 39.59
N GLY A 771 69.99 49.14 39.90
CA GLY A 771 69.89 50.26 38.96
C GLY A 771 68.46 50.66 38.58
N THR A 772 67.44 49.93 39.06
CA THR A 772 66.02 50.21 38.80
C THR A 772 65.47 51.45 39.52
N ASN A 773 66.10 51.91 40.61
CA ASN A 773 65.72 53.10 41.40
C ASN A 773 64.21 53.20 41.72
N PRO A 774 63.61 52.23 42.43
CA PRO A 774 62.17 52.22 42.72
C PRO A 774 61.74 53.41 43.61
N GLU A 775 60.54 53.91 43.37
CA GLU A 775 59.88 54.94 44.18
C GLU A 775 59.00 54.31 45.26
N ALA A 776 58.69 55.04 46.35
CA ALA A 776 57.75 54.58 47.38
C ALA A 776 56.29 54.68 46.89
N LYS A 777 55.94 53.88 45.89
CA LYS A 777 54.66 53.84 45.19
C LYS A 777 54.22 52.40 44.93
N GLU A 778 52.94 52.24 44.60
CA GLU A 778 52.36 50.98 44.14
C GLU A 778 52.81 50.70 42.70
N TYR A 779 53.24 49.47 42.43
CA TYR A 779 53.62 48.99 41.11
C TYR A 779 52.77 47.77 40.75
N SER A 780 52.27 47.73 39.52
CA SER A 780 51.44 46.63 39.02
C SER A 780 51.79 46.27 37.58
N THR A 781 51.48 45.04 37.19
CA THR A 781 51.46 44.54 35.81
C THR A 781 50.33 43.51 35.71
N THR A 782 49.94 43.14 34.50
CA THR A 782 48.95 42.08 34.26
C THR A 782 49.64 40.89 33.63
N LEU A 783 49.21 39.68 33.97
CA LEU A 783 49.68 38.45 33.36
C LEU A 783 48.61 37.92 32.41
N THR A 784 48.98 37.61 31.17
CA THR A 784 48.13 36.84 30.26
C THR A 784 48.51 35.38 30.36
N TRP A 785 47.55 34.56 30.77
CA TRP A 785 47.67 33.11 30.79
C TRP A 785 46.97 32.55 29.56
N GLU A 786 47.65 31.66 28.85
CA GLU A 786 47.12 31.03 27.64
C GLU A 786 47.25 29.51 27.76
N LEU A 787 46.10 28.84 27.64
CA LEU A 787 45.98 27.39 27.54
C LEU A 787 45.62 27.07 26.08
N SER A 788 46.52 26.40 25.38
CA SER A 788 46.36 26.09 23.95
C SER A 788 46.39 24.59 23.71
N SER A 789 45.47 24.08 22.89
CA SER A 789 45.59 22.75 22.29
C SER A 789 46.77 22.73 21.32
N VAL A 790 47.66 21.76 21.45
CA VAL A 790 48.75 21.55 20.47
C VAL A 790 48.24 20.52 19.48
N PRO A 791 48.03 20.83 18.19
CA PRO A 791 47.63 19.80 17.23
C PRO A 791 48.69 18.70 17.16
N GLY A 792 48.28 17.44 17.16
CA GLY A 792 49.17 16.30 16.90
C GLY A 792 49.92 16.50 15.57
N ASN A 793 51.21 16.19 15.54
CA ASN A 793 52.01 16.22 14.31
C ASN A 793 51.67 15.07 13.37
#